data_AF-A0A226MG83-F1
#
_entry.id   AF-A0A226MG83-F1
#
_cell.length_a   1.000
_cell.length_b   1.000
_cell.length_c   1.000
_cell.angle_alpha   90.00
_cell.angle_beta   90.00
_cell.angle_gamma   90.00
#
_symmetry.space_group_name_H-M   'P 1'
#
loop_
_entity.id
_entity.type
_entity.pdbx_description
1 polymer ?
#
loop_
_entity_poly.entity_id
_entity_poly.type
_entity_poly.pdbx_seq_one_letter_code
_entity_poly.pdbx_strand_id
1 'polypeptide(L)'
;MSSLGKKLIRRRVVDLSSEETRFARCLSTLDLIALGVGSTLGAGVYVLTGEVAKDTAGPSIVLCFLVAALSSILAGLCYAEFGARVPKTGSAYLYSYVTVGEIWAFTTGWNLILSYVIGTASVARAWSAAFDNIIGNQISTFFMNKTTLHLPGVLAERPDFFALILIALLTALLTFGVSESALVNKIFTAVNLLVLAFVFVAGCIKGDIKNWQLTLEDYINLTQSHEPEEARIKAFGSGGFVPFKLEGILMGAATCFYAFVGFDCIATTGEEARNPQRSIPIGIIVSLLICFVAYFGVSAALTLMVPYFLLNKKSPLPEAFKAVGWEPARYAVAIGSLCALSTSLLGSMFPMPRVIYAMAEDGLLFKFLSRINSRTKTPLSATITSGLLAAVLAFLLDLKDLVDLMSIGTLLAYSLVAVCVLILRYQSGQLNSPKAMEMLELNGNEEERVVMNPNITATGTKQKETLSLTALFNPSADAPTALSGRIVYVCVSIMAVLVTVICVVLTVKVKALKEASVAWILVLVLLVVALLIPTIIIWRQPQSNARLNFKVPFLPLLPLCSIFVNILLMVQLSTGTWVRFAIWMAVASGSDRWGGKLKAPGKCLCRSHCFNRCLAGSGKMTRCQVVAILLLSFLPSTAAGSSLPTLVPRSTLQLGRARFSARPVLELATRCDEACVRREAALLPQDFQEYLFYETLYANGTRTLTTVELSPGGGSTERRRPRRRERRKRQIYGTDGRFSISGNHFLMDYPFSTTVKISTGCTGVLVSERHVLTAAHCVHDGQDYVKGARKMKVGFLTPANGTGKPVMRWARVRRTQVPRGWMQSPNSVSMDYDYALLELRRPHRRPHMELTAAPAAEEMAGKRIHFSGFDSDRPGELVYRFCGVEDETAHLIYQHCDARPGASGSGVYGKVWDPVRHKWERKVIGVFSGHQWLEVGGEQHDYNVAVRLTAPKFAQICYWIKGDYKSCQNE
;
A
#
# COMPACT_ATOMS: atom_id res chain seq x y z
N MET A 1 -15.17 13.71 23.05
CA MET A 1 -15.04 13.51 21.58
C MET A 1 -13.63 13.81 21.01
N SER A 2 -12.57 13.95 21.81
CA SER A 2 -11.28 14.52 21.34
C SER A 2 -10.22 13.51 20.82
N SER A 3 -10.33 12.22 21.12
CA SER A 3 -9.38 11.17 20.65
C SER A 3 -9.79 10.55 19.32
N LEU A 4 -11.07 10.24 19.14
CA LEU A 4 -11.59 9.65 17.89
C LEU A 4 -11.48 10.65 16.72
N GLY A 5 -11.88 11.90 16.91
CA GLY A 5 -11.80 12.93 15.87
C GLY A 5 -10.36 13.22 15.41
N LYS A 6 -9.39 13.22 16.33
CA LYS A 6 -7.96 13.38 15.97
C LYS A 6 -7.40 12.18 15.21
N LYS A 7 -7.86 10.95 15.50
CA LYS A 7 -7.49 9.76 14.73
C LYS A 7 -8.11 9.76 13.33
N LEU A 8 -9.31 10.31 13.18
CA LEU A 8 -10.06 10.35 11.92
C LEU A 8 -9.59 11.45 10.92
N ILE A 9 -8.89 12.48 11.43
CA ILE A 9 -8.34 13.60 10.62
C ILE A 9 -6.83 13.38 10.34
N ARG A 10 -6.28 12.20 10.65
CA ARG A 10 -4.85 11.91 10.43
C ARG A 10 -4.51 12.06 8.94
N ARG A 11 -3.44 12.81 8.65
CA ARG A 11 -2.87 12.95 7.29
C ARG A 11 -1.67 12.03 7.12
N ARG A 12 -1.47 11.52 5.90
CA ARG A 12 -0.32 10.69 5.56
C ARG A 12 0.88 11.57 5.20
N VAL A 13 2.01 11.34 5.85
CA VAL A 13 3.30 11.90 5.44
C VAL A 13 3.87 10.95 4.38
N VAL A 14 4.20 11.48 3.21
CA VAL A 14 4.74 10.70 2.09
C VAL A 14 6.21 11.04 1.95
N ASP A 15 7.09 10.07 2.24
CA ASP A 15 8.53 10.20 1.97
C ASP A 15 8.78 10.05 0.47
N LEU A 16 9.08 11.18 -0.19
CA LEU A 16 9.44 11.23 -1.62
C LEU A 16 10.93 10.90 -1.87
N SER A 17 11.73 10.70 -0.82
CA SER A 17 13.18 10.43 -0.87
C SER A 17 13.55 8.95 -1.02
N SER A 18 12.61 8.03 -0.75
CA SER A 18 12.82 6.59 -0.94
C SER A 18 12.76 6.24 -2.44
N GLU A 19 13.90 5.91 -3.03
CA GLU A 19 13.97 5.41 -4.42
C GLU A 19 13.43 3.98 -4.58
N GLU A 20 13.12 3.28 -3.47
CA GLU A 20 12.63 1.91 -3.48
C GLU A 20 11.14 1.85 -3.88
N THR A 21 10.86 1.63 -5.17
CA THR A 21 9.51 1.29 -5.64
C THR A 21 9.29 -0.21 -5.58
N ARG A 22 8.13 -0.64 -5.05
CA ARG A 22 7.75 -2.06 -5.01
C ARG A 22 7.29 -2.60 -6.37
N PHE A 23 6.85 -1.69 -7.25
CA PHE A 23 6.51 -1.96 -8.64
C PHE A 23 7.70 -1.73 -9.58
N ALA A 24 7.70 -2.40 -10.72
CA ALA A 24 8.71 -2.24 -11.77
C ALA A 24 8.38 -1.02 -12.64
N ARG A 25 9.36 -0.14 -12.87
CA ARG A 25 9.19 1.05 -13.73
C ARG A 25 9.32 0.67 -15.21
N CYS A 26 8.25 0.14 -15.80
CA CYS A 26 8.23 -0.35 -17.18
C CYS A 26 7.47 0.56 -18.16
N LEU A 27 6.56 1.42 -17.71
CA LEU A 27 5.66 2.18 -18.59
C LEU A 27 6.31 3.45 -19.15
N SER A 28 6.23 3.61 -20.48
CA SER A 28 6.62 4.82 -21.20
C SER A 28 5.48 5.84 -21.30
N THR A 29 5.77 7.07 -21.77
CA THR A 29 4.75 8.10 -22.03
C THR A 29 3.67 7.62 -23.01
N LEU A 30 4.08 6.91 -24.08
CA LEU A 30 3.17 6.38 -25.07
C LEU A 30 2.28 5.27 -24.50
N ASP A 31 2.82 4.43 -23.62
CA ASP A 31 2.03 3.39 -22.96
C ASP A 31 0.97 4.02 -22.05
N LEU A 32 1.30 5.13 -21.36
CA LEU A 32 0.35 5.89 -20.55
C LEU A 32 -0.73 6.58 -21.40
N ILE A 33 -0.37 7.15 -22.54
CA ILE A 33 -1.34 7.75 -23.48
C ILE A 33 -2.27 6.66 -24.02
N ALA A 34 -1.73 5.51 -24.45
CA ALA A 34 -2.53 4.39 -24.94
C ALA A 34 -3.43 3.81 -23.84
N LEU A 35 -2.94 3.73 -22.60
CA LEU A 35 -3.76 3.32 -21.46
C LEU A 35 -4.90 4.30 -21.19
N GLY A 36 -4.61 5.60 -21.18
CA GLY A 36 -5.60 6.66 -21.02
C GLY A 36 -6.66 6.58 -22.12
N VAL A 37 -6.25 6.76 -23.38
CA VAL A 37 -7.13 6.74 -24.55
C VAL A 37 -7.93 5.43 -24.63
N GLY A 38 -7.28 4.29 -24.41
CA GLY A 38 -7.91 2.98 -24.44
C GLY A 38 -8.94 2.77 -23.33
N SER A 39 -8.69 3.31 -22.14
CA SER A 39 -9.65 3.25 -21.02
C SER A 39 -10.90 4.10 -21.27
N THR A 40 -10.73 5.32 -21.80
CA THR A 40 -11.84 6.24 -22.11
C THR A 40 -12.61 5.83 -23.37
N LEU A 41 -11.93 5.56 -24.49
CA LEU A 41 -12.55 5.19 -25.78
C LEU A 41 -13.07 3.75 -25.78
N GLY A 42 -14.19 3.53 -25.08
CA GLY A 42 -14.87 2.24 -25.03
C GLY A 42 -16.36 2.36 -25.24
N ALA A 43 -17.14 1.84 -24.28
CA ALA A 43 -18.59 1.76 -24.36
C ALA A 43 -19.28 3.13 -24.56
N GLY A 44 -18.63 4.22 -24.14
CA GLY A 44 -19.12 5.58 -24.35
C GLY A 44 -19.32 5.91 -25.84
N VAL A 45 -18.33 5.66 -26.71
CA VAL A 45 -18.44 6.03 -28.14
C VAL A 45 -19.40 5.07 -28.84
N TYR A 46 -19.21 3.78 -28.58
CA TYR A 46 -19.78 2.71 -29.39
C TYR A 46 -21.21 2.33 -29.03
N VAL A 47 -21.64 2.57 -27.79
CA VAL A 47 -22.98 2.21 -27.29
C VAL A 47 -23.73 3.46 -26.84
N LEU A 48 -23.16 4.21 -25.91
CA LEU A 48 -23.86 5.32 -25.23
C LEU A 48 -24.24 6.47 -26.19
N THR A 49 -23.40 6.77 -27.19
CA THR A 49 -23.70 7.78 -28.21
C THR A 49 -25.05 7.56 -28.88
N GLY A 50 -25.42 6.31 -29.16
CA GLY A 50 -26.69 5.95 -29.81
C GLY A 50 -27.90 6.13 -28.89
N GLU A 51 -27.79 5.67 -27.65
CA GLU A 51 -28.85 5.82 -26.65
C GLU A 51 -29.12 7.30 -26.34
N VAL A 52 -28.07 8.08 -26.08
CA VAL A 52 -28.19 9.51 -25.76
C VAL A 52 -28.72 10.31 -26.95
N ALA A 53 -28.21 10.05 -28.15
CA ALA A 53 -28.69 10.73 -29.36
C ALA A 53 -30.16 10.43 -29.62
N LYS A 54 -30.60 9.19 -29.43
CA LYS A 54 -31.98 8.79 -29.69
C LYS A 54 -32.97 9.29 -28.65
N ASP A 55 -32.67 9.11 -27.36
CA ASP A 55 -33.66 9.26 -26.29
C ASP A 55 -33.58 10.60 -25.55
N THR A 56 -32.46 11.35 -25.64
CA THR A 56 -32.23 12.50 -24.74
C THR A 56 -31.76 13.79 -25.40
N ALA A 57 -30.86 13.74 -26.39
CA ALA A 57 -30.22 14.93 -26.94
C ALA A 57 -30.50 15.17 -28.43
N GLY A 58 -30.79 14.12 -29.22
CA GLY A 58 -30.86 14.27 -30.67
C GLY A 58 -29.49 14.66 -31.27
N PRO A 59 -29.48 15.46 -32.35
CA PRO A 59 -28.26 15.99 -32.95
C PRO A 59 -27.41 16.85 -32.00
N SER A 60 -28.03 17.46 -30.98
CA SER A 60 -27.34 18.27 -29.98
C SER A 60 -26.40 17.48 -29.06
N ILE A 61 -26.31 16.15 -29.21
CA ILE A 61 -25.31 15.31 -28.53
C ILE A 61 -23.86 15.81 -28.72
N VAL A 62 -23.57 16.47 -29.83
CA VAL A 62 -22.27 17.11 -30.10
C VAL A 62 -21.95 18.18 -29.03
N LEU A 63 -22.95 18.96 -28.62
CA LEU A 63 -22.82 19.93 -27.52
C LEU A 63 -22.73 19.22 -26.16
N CYS A 64 -23.43 18.10 -25.97
CA CYS A 64 -23.32 17.28 -24.76
C CYS A 64 -21.88 16.80 -24.55
N PHE A 65 -21.23 16.27 -25.59
CA PHE A 65 -19.83 15.85 -25.52
C PHE A 65 -18.87 17.01 -25.34
N LEU A 66 -19.15 18.20 -25.90
CA LEU A 66 -18.35 19.40 -25.65
C LEU A 66 -18.37 19.79 -24.16
N VAL A 67 -19.56 19.85 -23.55
CA VAL A 67 -19.72 20.18 -22.13
C VAL A 67 -19.04 19.11 -21.24
N ALA A 68 -19.24 17.83 -21.56
CA ALA A 68 -18.60 16.73 -20.84
C ALA A 68 -17.07 16.77 -20.95
N ALA A 69 -16.53 17.06 -22.14
CA ALA A 69 -15.09 17.19 -22.37
C ALA A 69 -14.49 18.35 -21.58
N LEU A 70 -15.14 19.52 -21.59
CA LEU A 70 -14.68 20.68 -20.82
C LEU A 70 -14.61 20.35 -19.32
N SER A 71 -15.64 19.67 -18.77
CA SER A 71 -15.62 19.22 -17.38
C SER A 71 -14.42 18.29 -17.08
N SER A 72 -14.18 17.33 -17.96
CA SER A 72 -13.11 16.34 -17.80
C SER A 72 -11.72 16.92 -18.00
N ILE A 73 -11.53 17.89 -18.90
CA ILE A 73 -10.26 18.62 -19.07
C ILE A 73 -9.95 19.44 -17.82
N LEU A 74 -10.94 20.15 -17.26
CA LEU A 74 -10.76 20.93 -16.02
C LEU A 74 -10.34 20.03 -14.85
N ALA A 75 -10.98 18.87 -14.70
CA ALA A 75 -10.59 17.86 -13.72
C ALA A 75 -9.20 17.28 -14.03
N GLY A 76 -8.94 16.92 -15.29
CA GLY A 76 -7.68 16.34 -15.76
C GLY A 76 -6.46 17.22 -15.50
N LEU A 77 -6.59 18.55 -15.64
CA LEU A 77 -5.53 19.49 -15.29
C LEU A 77 -5.21 19.45 -13.78
N CYS A 78 -6.23 19.32 -12.92
CA CYS A 78 -6.04 19.17 -11.48
C CYS A 78 -5.32 17.84 -11.15
N TYR A 79 -5.71 16.75 -11.80
CA TYR A 79 -5.04 15.45 -11.67
C TYR A 79 -3.59 15.48 -12.17
N ALA A 80 -3.33 16.16 -13.28
CA ALA A 80 -1.99 16.29 -13.87
C ALA A 80 -1.01 16.97 -12.90
N GLU A 81 -1.42 18.06 -12.26
CA GLU A 81 -0.57 18.73 -11.27
C GLU A 81 -0.32 17.85 -10.04
N PHE A 82 -1.36 17.20 -9.50
CA PHE A 82 -1.18 16.38 -8.31
C PHE A 82 -0.33 15.14 -8.62
N GLY A 83 -0.53 14.50 -9.77
CA GLY A 83 0.28 13.38 -10.23
C GLY A 83 1.75 13.75 -10.46
N ALA A 84 2.03 14.97 -10.89
CA ALA A 84 3.40 15.48 -10.97
C ALA A 84 4.05 15.73 -9.59
N ARG A 85 3.25 16.14 -8.60
CA ARG A 85 3.71 16.42 -7.22
C ARG A 85 3.95 15.16 -6.40
N VAL A 86 3.04 14.19 -6.49
CA VAL A 86 3.05 12.97 -5.68
C VAL A 86 2.95 11.75 -6.61
N PRO A 87 4.08 11.32 -7.21
CA PRO A 87 4.13 10.22 -8.19
C PRO A 87 4.11 8.85 -7.50
N LYS A 88 3.04 8.58 -6.76
CA LYS A 88 2.82 7.35 -6.00
C LYS A 88 1.49 6.70 -6.38
N THR A 89 1.40 5.40 -6.21
CA THR A 89 0.20 4.61 -6.53
C THR A 89 -0.96 5.00 -5.61
N GLY A 90 -2.16 5.19 -6.15
CA GLY A 90 -3.38 5.48 -5.38
C GLY A 90 -4.26 6.61 -5.90
N SER A 91 -3.80 7.43 -6.85
CA SER A 91 -4.59 8.51 -7.47
C SER A 91 -5.37 9.34 -6.43
N ALA A 92 -6.66 9.63 -6.65
CA ALA A 92 -7.46 10.50 -5.78
C ALA A 92 -7.53 10.08 -4.30
N TYR A 93 -7.42 8.77 -4.01
CA TYR A 93 -7.35 8.26 -2.63
C TYR A 93 -6.13 8.84 -1.91
N LEU A 94 -4.94 8.67 -2.51
CA LEU A 94 -3.70 9.16 -1.95
C LEU A 94 -3.71 10.69 -1.85
N TYR A 95 -4.25 11.36 -2.88
CA TYR A 95 -4.30 12.82 -2.94
C TYR A 95 -5.12 13.40 -1.79
N SER A 96 -6.25 12.76 -1.48
CA SER A 96 -7.14 13.13 -0.38
C SER A 96 -6.55 12.81 0.99
N TYR A 97 -5.78 11.72 1.11
CA TYR A 97 -5.12 11.35 2.38
C TYR A 97 -4.04 12.36 2.77
N VAL A 98 -3.24 12.80 1.80
CA VAL A 98 -2.18 13.78 2.05
C VAL A 98 -2.74 15.16 2.43
N THR A 99 -3.87 15.56 1.83
CA THR A 99 -4.40 16.94 1.97
C THR A 99 -5.51 17.10 2.99
N VAL A 100 -6.54 16.24 2.96
CA VAL A 100 -7.78 16.40 3.73
C VAL A 100 -7.80 15.50 4.96
N GLY A 101 -7.34 14.24 4.84
CA GLY A 101 -7.19 13.29 5.96
C GLY A 101 -7.85 11.92 5.74
N GLU A 102 -7.75 11.05 6.75
CA GLU A 102 -8.10 9.61 6.68
C GLU A 102 -9.57 9.33 6.26
N ILE A 103 -10.58 9.98 6.85
CA ILE A 103 -12.01 9.74 6.48
C ILE A 103 -12.29 10.03 5.01
N TRP A 104 -11.86 11.20 4.55
CA TRP A 104 -12.12 11.65 3.19
C TRP A 104 -11.32 10.81 2.19
N ALA A 105 -10.11 10.39 2.58
CA ALA A 105 -9.35 9.40 1.83
C ALA A 105 -10.10 8.07 1.72
N PHE A 106 -10.56 7.49 2.84
CA PHE A 106 -11.30 6.22 2.83
C PHE A 106 -12.54 6.30 1.95
N THR A 107 -13.35 7.35 2.12
CA THR A 107 -14.55 7.62 1.32
C THR A 107 -14.22 7.65 -0.17
N THR A 108 -13.15 8.36 -0.54
CA THR A 108 -12.71 8.51 -1.94
C THR A 108 -12.16 7.21 -2.50
N GLY A 109 -11.35 6.48 -1.73
CA GLY A 109 -10.80 5.20 -2.12
C GLY A 109 -11.87 4.13 -2.30
N TRP A 110 -12.83 4.05 -1.38
CA TRP A 110 -13.97 3.15 -1.47
C TRP A 110 -14.84 3.43 -2.70
N ASN A 111 -15.08 4.71 -2.97
CA ASN A 111 -15.78 5.17 -4.15
C ASN A 111 -15.02 4.87 -5.46
N LEU A 112 -13.69 5.08 -5.49
CA LEU A 112 -12.85 4.72 -6.64
C LEU A 112 -12.86 3.21 -6.92
N ILE A 113 -12.73 2.38 -5.88
CA ILE A 113 -12.80 0.92 -6.02
C ILE A 113 -14.13 0.54 -6.65
N LEU A 114 -15.24 1.05 -6.11
CA LEU A 114 -16.56 0.79 -6.67
C LEU A 114 -16.63 1.22 -8.13
N SER A 115 -16.20 2.44 -8.45
CA SER A 115 -16.24 2.99 -9.80
C SER A 115 -15.52 2.10 -10.81
N TYR A 116 -14.33 1.60 -10.48
CA TYR A 116 -13.62 0.70 -11.40
C TYR A 116 -14.25 -0.70 -11.51
N VAL A 117 -14.82 -1.24 -10.42
CA VAL A 117 -15.52 -2.53 -10.44
C VAL A 117 -16.78 -2.42 -11.32
N ILE A 118 -17.57 -1.37 -11.14
CA ILE A 118 -18.77 -1.08 -11.93
C ILE A 118 -18.39 -0.78 -13.38
N GLY A 119 -17.34 0.01 -13.61
CA GLY A 119 -16.81 0.29 -14.95
C GLY A 119 -16.44 -0.99 -15.69
N THR A 120 -15.70 -1.87 -15.03
CA THR A 120 -15.36 -3.20 -15.57
C THR A 120 -16.61 -4.01 -15.92
N ALA A 121 -17.60 -4.06 -15.02
CA ALA A 121 -18.84 -4.78 -15.27
C ALA A 121 -19.65 -4.19 -16.43
N SER A 122 -19.74 -2.86 -16.51
CA SER A 122 -20.47 -2.13 -17.56
C SER A 122 -19.84 -2.35 -18.94
N VAL A 123 -18.51 -2.25 -19.05
CA VAL A 123 -17.81 -2.47 -20.32
C VAL A 123 -17.89 -3.93 -20.77
N ALA A 124 -17.85 -4.89 -19.83
CA ALA A 124 -18.04 -6.31 -20.16
C ALA A 124 -19.46 -6.61 -20.68
N ARG A 125 -20.48 -5.99 -20.09
CA ARG A 125 -21.88 -6.05 -20.59
C ARG A 125 -22.01 -5.42 -21.97
N ALA A 126 -21.39 -4.26 -22.19
CA ALA A 126 -21.37 -3.62 -23.50
C ALA A 126 -20.68 -4.49 -24.56
N TRP A 127 -19.58 -5.16 -24.19
CA TRP A 127 -18.87 -6.10 -25.07
C TRP A 127 -19.74 -7.29 -25.45
N SER A 128 -20.41 -7.91 -24.46
CA SER A 128 -21.33 -9.01 -24.70
C SER A 128 -22.52 -8.61 -25.57
N ALA A 129 -23.12 -7.43 -25.33
CA ALA A 129 -24.23 -6.93 -26.15
C ALA A 129 -23.81 -6.61 -27.59
N ALA A 130 -22.61 -6.04 -27.80
CA ALA A 130 -22.07 -5.80 -29.13
C ALA A 130 -21.83 -7.11 -29.88
N PHE A 131 -21.26 -8.12 -29.22
CA PHE A 131 -21.02 -9.43 -29.80
C PHE A 131 -22.32 -10.18 -30.15
N ASP A 132 -23.31 -10.16 -29.26
CA ASP A 132 -24.62 -10.77 -29.51
C ASP A 132 -25.32 -10.15 -30.73
N ASN A 133 -25.27 -8.82 -30.87
CA ASN A 133 -25.89 -8.17 -32.02
C ASN A 133 -25.20 -8.50 -33.35
N ILE A 134 -23.87 -8.69 -33.36
CA ILE A 134 -23.12 -9.10 -34.55
C ILE A 134 -23.56 -10.48 -35.04
N ILE A 135 -23.88 -11.40 -34.13
CA ILE A 135 -24.32 -12.77 -34.45
C ILE A 135 -25.84 -12.82 -34.72
N GLY A 136 -26.53 -11.68 -34.71
CA GLY A 136 -27.97 -11.61 -34.97
C GLY A 136 -28.83 -11.95 -33.74
N ASN A 137 -28.37 -11.59 -32.54
CA ASN A 137 -29.09 -11.74 -31.27
C ASN A 137 -29.42 -13.19 -30.88
N GLN A 138 -28.62 -14.16 -31.33
CA GLN A 138 -28.84 -15.58 -31.06
C GLN A 138 -28.59 -15.94 -29.59
N ILE A 139 -27.64 -15.29 -28.93
CA ILE A 139 -27.32 -15.54 -27.51
C ILE A 139 -28.48 -15.05 -26.65
N SER A 140 -28.98 -13.84 -26.91
CA SER A 140 -30.15 -13.32 -26.19
C SER A 140 -31.39 -14.18 -26.37
N THR A 141 -31.67 -14.64 -27.58
CA THR A 141 -32.85 -15.47 -27.89
C THR A 141 -32.78 -16.83 -27.19
N PHE A 142 -31.60 -17.47 -27.15
CA PHE A 142 -31.41 -18.74 -26.45
C PHE A 142 -31.65 -18.63 -24.93
N PHE A 143 -31.12 -17.58 -24.30
CA PHE A 143 -31.25 -17.38 -22.84
C PHE A 143 -32.62 -16.83 -22.42
N MET A 144 -33.28 -16.01 -23.24
CA MET A 144 -34.67 -15.58 -23.00
C MET A 144 -35.62 -16.77 -22.89
N ASN A 145 -35.39 -17.83 -23.68
CA ASN A 145 -36.25 -19.02 -23.68
C ASN A 145 -36.00 -19.99 -22.52
N LYS A 146 -34.86 -19.90 -21.80
CA LYS A 146 -34.48 -20.88 -20.76
C LYS A 146 -34.36 -20.33 -19.34
N THR A 147 -34.15 -19.03 -19.16
CA THR A 147 -33.87 -18.45 -17.83
C THR A 147 -34.43 -17.03 -17.71
N THR A 148 -35.71 -16.90 -17.37
CA THR A 148 -36.30 -15.62 -16.93
C THR A 148 -36.35 -15.58 -15.40
N LEU A 149 -35.50 -14.76 -14.77
CA LEU A 149 -35.62 -14.43 -13.34
C LEU A 149 -36.54 -13.21 -13.23
N HIS A 150 -37.84 -13.44 -13.06
CA HIS A 150 -38.82 -12.36 -12.86
C HIS A 150 -38.68 -11.75 -11.45
N LEU A 151 -37.82 -10.75 -11.31
CA LEU A 151 -37.79 -9.81 -10.18
C LEU A 151 -37.65 -8.39 -10.74
N PRO A 152 -38.76 -7.65 -10.94
CA PRO A 152 -38.71 -6.33 -11.55
C PRO A 152 -37.99 -5.32 -10.65
N GLY A 153 -37.03 -4.57 -11.22
CA GLY A 153 -36.52 -3.30 -10.68
C GLY A 153 -35.19 -3.31 -9.93
N VAL A 154 -34.55 -4.46 -9.67
CA VAL A 154 -33.24 -4.51 -8.97
C VAL A 154 -32.23 -5.50 -9.56
N LEU A 155 -32.68 -6.60 -10.17
CA LEU A 155 -31.82 -7.59 -10.81
C LEU A 155 -32.01 -7.54 -12.33
N ALA A 156 -30.91 -7.73 -13.06
CA ALA A 156 -30.92 -7.74 -14.51
C ALA A 156 -31.93 -8.74 -15.07
N GLU A 157 -32.65 -8.33 -16.10
CA GLU A 157 -33.66 -9.16 -16.80
C GLU A 157 -33.05 -10.46 -17.36
N ARG A 158 -31.73 -10.47 -17.59
CA ARG A 158 -30.96 -11.66 -18.00
C ARG A 158 -29.56 -11.74 -17.35
N PRO A 159 -29.21 -12.86 -16.71
CA PRO A 159 -27.84 -13.14 -16.29
C PRO A 159 -26.93 -13.38 -17.51
N ASP A 160 -25.77 -12.71 -17.57
CA ASP A 160 -24.84 -12.80 -18.71
C ASP A 160 -23.59 -13.60 -18.35
N PHE A 161 -23.60 -14.88 -18.72
CA PHE A 161 -22.50 -15.81 -18.52
C PHE A 161 -21.27 -15.46 -19.39
N PHE A 162 -21.48 -14.82 -20.53
CA PHE A 162 -20.41 -14.51 -21.47
C PHE A 162 -19.55 -13.35 -20.95
N ALA A 163 -20.19 -12.31 -20.39
CA ALA A 163 -19.50 -11.24 -19.68
C ALA A 163 -18.68 -11.77 -18.49
N LEU A 164 -19.20 -12.75 -17.74
CA LEU A 164 -18.49 -13.41 -16.63
C LEU A 164 -17.21 -14.12 -17.12
N ILE A 165 -17.30 -14.91 -18.19
CA ILE A 165 -16.15 -15.62 -18.77
C ILE A 165 -15.11 -14.63 -19.28
N LEU A 166 -15.56 -13.55 -19.94
CA LEU A 166 -14.67 -12.50 -20.44
C LEU A 166 -13.87 -11.83 -19.30
N ILE A 167 -14.54 -11.45 -18.21
CA ILE A 167 -13.87 -10.85 -17.05
C ILE A 167 -12.89 -11.85 -16.42
N ALA A 168 -13.25 -13.12 -16.31
CA ALA A 168 -12.36 -14.16 -15.78
C ALA A 168 -11.09 -14.32 -16.64
N LEU A 169 -11.24 -14.32 -17.97
CA LEU A 169 -10.12 -14.43 -18.92
C LEU A 169 -9.18 -13.21 -18.82
N LEU A 170 -9.72 -12.00 -18.77
CA LEU A 170 -8.90 -10.78 -18.65
C LEU A 170 -8.28 -10.65 -17.26
N THR A 171 -8.96 -11.12 -16.22
CA THR A 171 -8.38 -11.23 -14.87
C THR A 171 -7.16 -12.13 -14.91
N ALA A 172 -7.27 -13.31 -15.55
CA ALA A 172 -6.14 -14.22 -15.72
C ALA A 172 -5.00 -13.56 -16.50
N LEU A 173 -5.30 -12.84 -17.59
CA LEU A 173 -4.29 -12.11 -18.39
C LEU A 173 -3.50 -11.11 -17.53
N LEU A 174 -4.19 -10.32 -16.71
CA LEU A 174 -3.56 -9.35 -15.80
C LEU A 174 -2.72 -10.01 -14.69
N THR A 175 -2.98 -11.28 -14.36
CA THR A 175 -2.12 -12.01 -13.41
C THR A 175 -0.77 -12.42 -13.99
N PHE A 176 -0.64 -12.60 -15.32
CA PHE A 176 0.60 -13.07 -15.96
C PHE A 176 1.69 -11.99 -16.09
N GLY A 177 1.34 -10.71 -16.16
CA GLY A 177 2.32 -9.62 -16.11
C GLY A 177 1.87 -8.32 -16.80
N VAL A 178 2.36 -7.19 -16.29
CA VAL A 178 1.97 -5.84 -16.77
C VAL A 178 2.64 -5.46 -18.08
N SER A 179 3.89 -5.88 -18.31
CA SER A 179 4.64 -5.53 -19.53
C SER A 179 3.98 -6.06 -20.79
N GLU A 180 3.60 -7.34 -20.79
CA GLU A 180 2.93 -7.98 -21.93
C GLU A 180 1.53 -7.39 -22.14
N SER A 181 0.80 -7.09 -21.06
CA SER A 181 -0.51 -6.45 -21.14
C SER A 181 -0.45 -5.04 -21.73
N ALA A 182 0.62 -4.27 -21.48
CA ALA A 182 0.79 -2.93 -22.04
C ALA A 182 0.98 -2.97 -23.57
N LEU A 183 1.70 -3.97 -24.09
CA LEU A 183 1.85 -4.15 -25.54
C LEU A 183 0.51 -4.42 -26.22
N VAL A 184 -0.30 -5.33 -25.66
CA VAL A 184 -1.64 -5.64 -26.17
C VAL A 184 -2.54 -4.40 -26.15
N ASN A 185 -2.55 -3.67 -25.04
CA ASN A 185 -3.34 -2.45 -24.90
C ASN A 185 -2.94 -1.39 -25.94
N LYS A 186 -1.64 -1.23 -26.21
CA LYS A 186 -1.12 -0.31 -27.22
C LYS A 186 -1.61 -0.67 -28.62
N ILE A 187 -1.55 -1.95 -29.00
CA ILE A 187 -2.01 -2.42 -30.32
C ILE A 187 -3.52 -2.19 -30.47
N PHE A 188 -4.32 -2.60 -29.48
CA PHE A 188 -5.77 -2.45 -29.57
C PHE A 188 -6.22 -0.99 -29.57
N THR A 189 -5.55 -0.12 -28.81
CA THR A 189 -5.81 1.33 -28.86
C THR A 189 -5.51 1.92 -30.23
N ALA A 190 -4.42 1.50 -30.89
CA ALA A 190 -4.08 1.96 -32.23
C ALA A 190 -5.14 1.53 -33.27
N VAL A 191 -5.61 0.29 -33.20
CA VAL A 191 -6.71 -0.21 -34.05
C VAL A 191 -7.99 0.58 -33.80
N ASN A 192 -8.34 0.82 -32.55
CA ASN A 192 -9.52 1.61 -32.16
C ASN A 192 -9.48 3.03 -32.77
N LEU A 193 -8.36 3.74 -32.61
CA LEU A 193 -8.20 5.09 -33.18
C LEU A 193 -8.31 5.09 -34.72
N LEU A 194 -7.75 4.07 -35.39
CA LEU A 194 -7.86 3.94 -36.85
C LEU A 194 -9.32 3.73 -37.29
N VAL A 195 -10.07 2.89 -36.59
CA VAL A 195 -11.49 2.65 -36.89
C VAL A 195 -12.33 3.89 -36.65
N LEU A 196 -12.12 4.63 -35.55
CA LEU A 196 -12.85 5.87 -35.29
C LEU A 196 -12.52 6.96 -36.31
N ALA A 197 -11.26 7.06 -36.74
CA ALA A 197 -10.87 7.96 -37.83
C ALA A 197 -11.59 7.59 -39.14
N PHE A 198 -11.67 6.29 -39.46
CA PHE A 198 -12.44 5.80 -40.60
C PHE A 198 -13.93 6.17 -40.50
N VAL A 199 -14.56 5.96 -39.33
CA VAL A 199 -15.98 6.33 -39.10
C VAL A 199 -16.20 7.82 -39.30
N PHE A 200 -15.30 8.66 -38.79
CA PHE A 200 -15.38 10.11 -38.95
C PHE A 200 -15.32 10.51 -40.43
N VAL A 201 -14.31 10.04 -41.17
CA VAL A 201 -14.14 10.36 -42.59
C VAL A 201 -15.32 9.84 -43.42
N ALA A 202 -15.75 8.60 -43.20
CA ALA A 202 -16.87 8.03 -43.93
C ALA A 202 -18.20 8.73 -43.62
N GLY A 203 -18.42 9.14 -42.36
CA GLY A 203 -19.61 9.89 -41.97
C GLY A 203 -19.62 11.32 -42.51
N CYS A 204 -18.46 11.98 -42.67
CA CYS A 204 -18.38 13.25 -43.39
C CYS A 204 -18.74 13.11 -44.88
N ILE A 205 -18.41 11.99 -45.52
CA ILE A 205 -18.72 11.73 -46.93
C ILE A 205 -20.20 11.36 -47.13
N LYS A 206 -20.79 10.60 -46.20
CA LYS A 206 -22.16 10.07 -46.30
C LYS A 206 -23.20 10.84 -45.48
N GLY A 207 -22.78 11.85 -44.72
CA GLY A 207 -23.66 12.65 -43.89
C GLY A 207 -24.51 13.63 -44.69
N ASP A 208 -25.78 13.77 -44.31
CA ASP A 208 -26.68 14.77 -44.85
C ASP A 208 -27.09 15.77 -43.76
N ILE A 209 -26.94 17.06 -44.03
CA ILE A 209 -27.30 18.16 -43.13
C ILE A 209 -28.82 18.18 -42.86
N LYS A 210 -29.65 17.63 -43.77
CA LYS A 210 -31.09 17.49 -43.56
C LYS A 210 -31.43 16.72 -42.29
N ASN A 211 -30.59 15.77 -41.89
CA ASN A 211 -30.78 15.00 -40.65
C ASN A 211 -30.68 15.85 -39.37
N TRP A 212 -30.16 17.08 -39.45
CA TRP A 212 -30.16 18.06 -38.35
C TRP A 212 -31.32 19.05 -38.42
N GLN A 213 -32.10 19.06 -39.51
CA GLN A 213 -33.24 19.96 -39.74
C GLN A 213 -34.54 19.17 -39.94
N LEU A 214 -34.71 18.07 -39.18
CA LEU A 214 -35.87 17.19 -39.29
C LEU A 214 -37.14 17.88 -38.79
N THR A 215 -38.22 17.75 -39.57
CA THR A 215 -39.57 18.22 -39.22
C THR A 215 -40.42 17.08 -38.65
N LEU A 216 -41.52 17.43 -37.98
CA LEU A 216 -42.44 16.43 -37.42
C LEU A 216 -43.03 15.56 -38.54
N GLU A 217 -43.30 16.13 -39.72
CA GLU A 217 -43.83 15.43 -40.89
C GLU A 217 -42.86 14.35 -41.40
N ASP A 218 -41.56 14.65 -41.46
CA ASP A 218 -40.53 13.67 -41.81
C ASP A 218 -40.55 12.46 -40.86
N TYR A 219 -40.72 12.72 -39.56
CA TYR A 219 -40.83 11.67 -38.55
C TYR A 219 -42.05 10.77 -38.76
N ILE A 220 -43.23 11.36 -39.07
CA ILE A 220 -44.45 10.60 -39.39
C ILE A 220 -44.20 9.67 -40.58
N ASN A 221 -43.62 10.22 -41.65
CA ASN A 221 -43.38 9.50 -42.89
C ASN A 221 -42.36 8.37 -42.73
N LEU A 222 -41.31 8.58 -41.94
CA LEU A 222 -40.21 7.62 -41.74
C LEU A 222 -40.53 6.51 -40.73
N THR A 223 -41.33 6.78 -39.71
CA THR A 223 -41.61 5.79 -38.64
C THR A 223 -42.93 5.05 -38.81
N GLN A 224 -43.83 5.51 -39.68
CA GLN A 224 -45.18 4.93 -39.86
C GLN A 224 -45.90 4.67 -38.52
N SER A 225 -45.68 5.54 -37.52
CA SER A 225 -46.13 5.30 -36.14
C SER A 225 -47.62 5.60 -35.97
N HIS A 226 -48.41 4.62 -35.50
CA HIS A 226 -49.82 4.77 -35.11
C HIS A 226 -50.03 5.17 -33.62
N GLU A 227 -48.95 5.53 -32.91
CA GLU A 227 -48.99 5.94 -31.50
C GLU A 227 -49.83 7.22 -31.27
N PRO A 228 -50.40 7.42 -30.06
CA PRO A 228 -51.11 8.65 -29.72
C PRO A 228 -50.20 9.90 -29.83
N GLU A 229 -50.79 11.03 -30.21
CA GLU A 229 -50.07 12.27 -30.56
C GLU A 229 -49.13 12.76 -29.45
N GLU A 230 -49.54 12.65 -28.18
CA GLU A 230 -48.69 13.03 -27.03
C GLU A 230 -47.42 12.18 -26.90
N ALA A 231 -47.51 10.86 -27.16
CA ALA A 231 -46.34 9.97 -27.11
C ALA A 231 -45.36 10.27 -28.25
N ARG A 232 -45.89 10.64 -29.43
CA ARG A 232 -45.11 11.03 -30.61
C ARG A 232 -44.37 12.34 -30.39
N ILE A 233 -45.03 13.36 -29.86
CA ILE A 233 -44.41 14.66 -29.54
C ILE A 233 -43.33 14.49 -28.48
N LYS A 234 -43.55 13.63 -27.48
CA LYS A 234 -42.55 13.35 -26.44
C LYS A 234 -41.33 12.62 -26.99
N ALA A 235 -41.50 11.69 -27.93
CA ALA A 235 -40.41 10.94 -28.54
C ALA A 235 -39.63 11.75 -29.59
N PHE A 236 -40.32 12.59 -30.36
CA PHE A 236 -39.70 13.44 -31.39
C PHE A 236 -39.07 14.71 -30.80
N GLY A 237 -39.69 15.32 -29.79
CA GLY A 237 -39.30 16.62 -29.26
C GLY A 237 -39.75 17.77 -30.15
N SER A 238 -39.06 18.92 -30.08
CA SER A 238 -39.37 20.12 -30.88
C SER A 238 -38.77 20.10 -32.31
N GLY A 239 -38.10 19.01 -32.72
CA GLY A 239 -37.42 18.90 -34.02
C GLY A 239 -36.15 19.75 -34.14
N GLY A 240 -35.50 19.67 -35.30
CA GLY A 240 -34.25 20.37 -35.61
C GLY A 240 -33.02 19.89 -34.82
N PHE A 241 -32.04 20.78 -34.63
CA PHE A 241 -30.75 20.42 -34.00
C PHE A 241 -30.87 20.15 -32.49
N VAL A 242 -31.79 20.84 -31.80
CA VAL A 242 -31.98 20.75 -30.34
C VAL A 242 -33.42 20.31 -29.99
N PRO A 243 -33.81 19.04 -30.26
CA PRO A 243 -35.18 18.58 -30.09
C PRO A 243 -35.66 18.58 -28.63
N PHE A 244 -34.75 18.40 -27.67
CA PHE A 244 -35.07 18.30 -26.24
C PHE A 244 -34.69 19.56 -25.43
N LYS A 245 -34.46 20.68 -26.13
CA LYS A 245 -34.07 21.98 -25.54
C LYS A 245 -32.79 21.86 -24.67
N LEU A 246 -32.51 22.89 -23.85
CA LEU A 246 -31.33 22.94 -22.99
C LEU A 246 -31.32 21.86 -21.88
N GLU A 247 -32.49 21.37 -21.49
CA GLU A 247 -32.64 20.31 -20.49
C GLU A 247 -32.09 18.98 -21.01
N GLY A 248 -32.39 18.63 -22.26
CA GLY A 248 -31.79 17.46 -22.94
C GLY A 248 -30.28 17.56 -23.10
N ILE A 249 -29.73 18.76 -23.34
CA ILE A 249 -28.28 18.97 -23.41
C ILE A 249 -27.61 18.71 -22.06
N LEU A 250 -28.16 19.23 -20.96
CA LEU A 250 -27.56 19.06 -19.63
C LEU A 250 -27.69 17.61 -19.13
N MET A 251 -28.85 16.97 -19.31
CA MET A 251 -29.04 15.56 -18.97
C MET A 251 -28.15 14.66 -19.83
N GLY A 252 -28.11 14.90 -21.15
CA GLY A 252 -27.25 14.19 -22.08
C GLY A 252 -25.77 14.38 -21.77
N ALA A 253 -25.33 15.58 -21.37
CA ALA A 253 -23.95 15.84 -20.95
C ALA A 253 -23.56 15.07 -19.68
N ALA A 254 -24.47 14.95 -18.71
CA ALA A 254 -24.22 14.16 -17.49
C ALA A 254 -24.04 12.67 -17.81
N THR A 255 -24.82 12.12 -18.73
CA THR A 255 -24.64 10.74 -19.22
C THR A 255 -23.38 10.61 -20.07
N CYS A 256 -23.13 11.52 -21.01
CA CYS A 256 -21.91 11.55 -21.85
C CYS A 256 -20.62 11.71 -21.05
N PHE A 257 -20.66 12.26 -19.83
CA PHE A 257 -19.52 12.33 -18.93
C PHE A 257 -18.89 10.96 -18.68
N TYR A 258 -19.70 9.88 -18.63
CA TYR A 258 -19.24 8.50 -18.57
C TYR A 258 -18.14 8.20 -19.60
N ALA A 259 -18.25 8.75 -20.80
CA ALA A 259 -17.34 8.50 -21.90
C ALA A 259 -15.94 9.08 -21.69
N PHE A 260 -15.81 10.08 -20.82
CA PHE A 260 -14.52 10.68 -20.47
C PHE A 260 -13.92 10.12 -19.17
N VAL A 261 -14.57 9.16 -18.53
CA VAL A 261 -14.00 8.46 -17.38
C VAL A 261 -12.92 7.49 -17.84
N GLY A 262 -11.73 7.56 -17.24
CA GLY A 262 -10.63 6.65 -17.56
C GLY A 262 -9.25 7.32 -17.50
N PHE A 263 -9.13 8.62 -17.79
CA PHE A 263 -7.82 9.31 -17.74
C PHE A 263 -7.15 9.23 -16.36
N ASP A 264 -7.94 9.12 -15.30
CA ASP A 264 -7.50 8.97 -13.91
C ASP A 264 -6.77 7.64 -13.64
N CYS A 265 -6.90 6.66 -14.55
CA CYS A 265 -6.08 5.45 -14.51
C CYS A 265 -4.59 5.79 -14.64
N ILE A 266 -4.21 6.79 -15.45
CA ILE A 266 -2.81 7.22 -15.63
C ILE A 266 -2.23 7.65 -14.29
N ALA A 267 -2.97 8.42 -13.51
CA ALA A 267 -2.56 8.89 -12.19
C ALA A 267 -2.32 7.76 -11.18
N THR A 268 -2.96 6.59 -11.34
CA THR A 268 -2.70 5.42 -10.47
C THR A 268 -1.37 4.73 -10.77
N THR A 269 -0.78 4.93 -11.94
CA THR A 269 0.41 4.21 -12.42
C THR A 269 1.74 4.88 -12.06
N GLY A 270 1.73 5.83 -11.12
CA GLY A 270 2.89 6.66 -10.83
C GLY A 270 4.16 5.90 -10.43
N GLU A 271 4.04 4.73 -9.77
CA GLU A 271 5.20 3.91 -9.39
C GLU A 271 5.71 2.99 -10.52
N GLU A 272 4.96 2.84 -11.61
CA GLU A 272 5.30 2.01 -12.77
C GLU A 272 5.77 2.83 -13.98
N ALA A 273 5.53 4.13 -13.98
CA ALA A 273 6.01 5.05 -15.00
C ALA A 273 7.52 5.31 -14.86
N ARG A 274 8.25 5.35 -15.98
CA ARG A 274 9.70 5.65 -15.99
C ARG A 274 10.02 7.07 -15.50
N ASN A 275 9.24 8.06 -15.93
CA ASN A 275 9.40 9.47 -15.55
C ASN A 275 8.03 10.08 -15.16
N PRO A 276 7.50 9.74 -13.98
CA PRO A 276 6.12 10.06 -13.64
C PRO A 276 5.84 11.58 -13.59
N GLN A 277 6.80 12.40 -13.16
CA GLN A 277 6.61 13.85 -13.02
C GLN A 277 6.34 14.57 -14.35
N ARG A 278 6.80 14.01 -15.48
CA ARG A 278 6.57 14.56 -16.82
C ARG A 278 5.57 13.72 -17.61
N SER A 279 5.65 12.39 -17.50
CA SER A 279 4.83 11.48 -18.27
C SER A 279 3.36 11.47 -17.86
N ILE A 280 3.05 11.64 -16.57
CA ILE A 280 1.65 11.65 -16.09
C ILE A 280 0.89 12.89 -16.61
N PRO A 281 1.39 14.13 -16.46
CA PRO A 281 0.71 15.31 -16.99
C PRO A 281 0.48 15.24 -18.51
N ILE A 282 1.52 14.87 -19.27
CA ILE A 282 1.44 14.76 -20.73
C ILE A 282 0.43 13.68 -21.11
N GLY A 283 0.48 12.53 -20.43
CA GLY A 283 -0.44 11.41 -20.65
C GLY A 283 -1.91 11.84 -20.52
N ILE A 284 -2.27 12.48 -19.41
CA ILE A 284 -3.65 12.90 -19.11
C ILE A 284 -4.17 13.92 -20.13
N ILE A 285 -3.40 14.98 -20.41
CA ILE A 285 -3.85 16.07 -21.29
C ILE A 285 -3.99 15.57 -22.73
N VAL A 286 -2.98 14.84 -23.23
CA VAL A 286 -2.99 14.32 -24.60
C VAL A 286 -4.09 13.28 -24.78
N SER A 287 -4.29 12.36 -23.81
CA SER A 287 -5.37 11.37 -23.90
C SER A 287 -6.75 12.04 -23.95
N LEU A 288 -7.00 13.02 -23.07
CA LEU A 288 -8.29 13.73 -23.04
C LEU A 288 -8.56 14.50 -24.34
N LEU A 289 -7.54 15.14 -24.93
CA LEU A 289 -7.69 15.86 -26.19
C LEU A 289 -8.00 14.91 -27.35
N ILE A 290 -7.29 13.78 -27.46
CA ILE A 290 -7.56 12.75 -28.47
C ILE A 290 -8.99 12.23 -28.33
N CYS A 291 -9.42 11.93 -27.09
CA CYS A 291 -10.76 11.46 -26.82
C CYS A 291 -11.82 12.50 -27.19
N PHE A 292 -11.62 13.77 -26.85
CA PHE A 292 -12.54 14.84 -27.20
C PHE A 292 -12.78 14.92 -28.71
N VAL A 293 -11.69 14.96 -29.50
CA VAL A 293 -11.78 15.04 -30.96
C VAL A 293 -12.51 13.81 -31.53
N ALA A 294 -12.20 12.61 -31.02
CA ALA A 294 -12.86 11.38 -31.44
C ALA A 294 -14.37 11.37 -31.10
N TYR A 295 -14.75 11.70 -29.86
CA TYR A 295 -16.15 11.73 -29.43
C TYR A 295 -16.97 12.75 -30.20
N PHE A 296 -16.45 13.98 -30.28
CA PHE A 296 -17.11 15.08 -30.98
C PHE A 296 -17.29 14.74 -32.46
N GLY A 297 -16.22 14.27 -33.13
CA GLY A 297 -16.23 13.92 -34.54
C GLY A 297 -17.18 12.77 -34.86
N VAL A 298 -17.09 11.66 -34.11
CA VAL A 298 -17.92 10.46 -34.36
C VAL A 298 -19.39 10.73 -34.08
N SER A 299 -19.72 11.54 -33.08
CA SER A 299 -21.12 11.89 -32.78
C SER A 299 -21.72 12.79 -33.85
N ALA A 300 -20.95 13.74 -34.38
CA ALA A 300 -21.37 14.57 -35.51
C ALA A 300 -21.57 13.70 -36.76
N ALA A 301 -20.61 12.83 -37.08
CA ALA A 301 -20.69 11.89 -38.19
C ALA A 301 -21.92 10.98 -38.10
N LEU A 302 -22.17 10.37 -36.94
CA LEU A 302 -23.29 9.46 -36.72
C LEU A 302 -24.65 10.14 -36.92
N THR A 303 -24.84 11.31 -36.31
CA THR A 303 -26.12 12.04 -36.39
C THR A 303 -26.37 12.68 -37.75
N LEU A 304 -25.32 12.92 -38.55
CA LEU A 304 -25.44 13.33 -39.95
C LEU A 304 -25.73 12.15 -40.87
N MET A 305 -25.24 10.94 -40.57
CA MET A 305 -25.50 9.75 -41.40
C MET A 305 -26.94 9.23 -41.27
N VAL A 306 -27.48 9.20 -40.05
CA VAL A 306 -28.79 8.58 -39.76
C VAL A 306 -29.62 9.48 -38.84
N PRO A 307 -30.93 9.66 -39.11
CA PRO A 307 -31.84 10.36 -38.19
C PRO A 307 -31.80 9.79 -36.78
N TYR A 308 -31.72 10.66 -35.77
CA TYR A 308 -31.50 10.27 -34.37
C TYR A 308 -32.54 9.28 -33.82
N PHE A 309 -33.80 9.37 -34.24
CA PHE A 309 -34.87 8.47 -33.80
C PHE A 309 -34.75 7.04 -34.36
N LEU A 310 -34.02 6.84 -35.47
CA LEU A 310 -33.77 5.51 -36.07
C LEU A 310 -32.52 4.83 -35.53
N LEU A 311 -31.70 5.52 -34.72
CA LEU A 311 -30.48 4.93 -34.17
C LEU A 311 -30.80 3.69 -33.31
N ASN A 312 -29.93 2.69 -33.42
CA ASN A 312 -29.97 1.51 -32.56
C ASN A 312 -29.30 1.85 -31.22
N LYS A 313 -29.93 1.48 -30.09
CA LYS A 313 -29.41 1.78 -28.75
C LYS A 313 -28.19 0.94 -28.35
N LYS A 314 -28.07 -0.30 -28.86
CA LYS A 314 -27.02 -1.24 -28.44
C LYS A 314 -25.76 -1.17 -29.32
N SER A 315 -25.91 -0.94 -30.62
CA SER A 315 -24.79 -0.86 -31.57
C SER A 315 -25.07 0.17 -32.67
N PRO A 316 -25.10 1.47 -32.34
CA PRO A 316 -25.40 2.54 -33.28
C PRO A 316 -24.45 2.57 -34.50
N LEU A 317 -23.15 2.43 -34.29
CA LEU A 317 -22.17 2.63 -35.39
C LEU A 317 -22.25 1.56 -36.49
N PRO A 318 -22.19 0.24 -36.19
CA PRO A 318 -22.30 -0.77 -37.25
C PRO A 318 -23.65 -0.73 -37.98
N GLU A 319 -24.75 -0.51 -37.26
CA GLU A 319 -26.09 -0.43 -37.86
C GLU A 319 -26.29 0.85 -38.68
N ALA A 320 -25.60 1.95 -38.36
CA ALA A 320 -25.63 3.15 -39.20
C ALA A 320 -25.02 2.89 -40.59
N PHE A 321 -23.90 2.16 -40.68
CA PHE A 321 -23.33 1.78 -41.98
C PHE A 321 -24.22 0.83 -42.77
N LYS A 322 -24.99 -0.01 -42.08
CA LYS A 322 -26.04 -0.83 -42.71
C LYS A 322 -27.16 0.04 -43.28
N ALA A 323 -27.64 1.03 -42.53
CA ALA A 323 -28.68 1.95 -42.97
C ALA A 323 -28.27 2.81 -44.19
N VAL A 324 -26.99 3.15 -44.30
CA VAL A 324 -26.42 3.91 -45.42
C VAL A 324 -26.07 3.02 -46.63
N GLY A 325 -26.21 1.70 -46.54
CA GLY A 325 -25.96 0.75 -47.63
C GLY A 325 -24.47 0.39 -47.83
N TRP A 326 -23.61 0.60 -46.84
CA TRP A 326 -22.18 0.28 -46.87
C TRP A 326 -21.87 -0.95 -46.00
N GLU A 327 -22.27 -2.14 -46.48
CA GLU A 327 -22.14 -3.37 -45.69
C GLU A 327 -20.70 -3.79 -45.31
N PRO A 328 -19.66 -3.67 -46.17
CA PRO A 328 -18.30 -4.01 -45.77
C PRO A 328 -17.79 -3.17 -44.59
N ALA A 329 -18.20 -1.89 -44.52
CA ALA A 329 -17.82 -0.99 -43.44
C ALA A 329 -18.44 -1.41 -42.09
N ARG A 330 -19.63 -2.01 -42.10
CA ARG A 330 -20.28 -2.57 -40.90
C ARG A 330 -19.36 -3.55 -40.17
N TYR A 331 -18.77 -4.50 -40.90
CA TYR A 331 -17.89 -5.52 -40.31
C TYR A 331 -16.59 -4.93 -39.77
N ALA A 332 -15.97 -4.00 -40.51
CA ALA A 332 -14.77 -3.31 -40.06
C ALA A 332 -15.00 -2.54 -38.75
N VAL A 333 -16.11 -1.79 -38.67
CA VAL A 333 -16.49 -1.03 -37.47
C VAL A 333 -16.90 -1.95 -36.32
N ALA A 334 -17.56 -3.08 -36.61
CA ALA A 334 -17.91 -4.09 -35.61
C ALA A 334 -16.67 -4.71 -34.96
N ILE A 335 -15.68 -5.16 -35.76
CA ILE A 335 -14.42 -5.70 -35.24
C ILE A 335 -13.67 -4.62 -34.43
N GLY A 336 -13.64 -3.39 -34.93
CA GLY A 336 -13.08 -2.25 -34.21
C GLY A 336 -13.75 -2.01 -32.86
N SER A 337 -15.08 -2.11 -32.80
CA SER A 337 -15.84 -1.94 -31.54
C SER A 337 -15.48 -3.01 -30.50
N LEU A 338 -15.30 -4.27 -30.90
CA LEU A 338 -14.89 -5.34 -29.99
C LEU A 338 -13.46 -5.10 -29.46
N CYS A 339 -12.55 -4.67 -30.33
CA CYS A 339 -11.18 -4.31 -29.97
C CYS A 339 -11.14 -3.11 -29.00
N ALA A 340 -11.93 -2.07 -29.26
CA ALA A 340 -12.08 -0.90 -28.41
C ALA A 340 -12.63 -1.26 -27.02
N LEU A 341 -13.70 -2.04 -26.97
CA LEU A 341 -14.33 -2.49 -25.73
C LEU A 341 -13.38 -3.39 -24.92
N SER A 342 -12.60 -4.26 -25.56
CA SER A 342 -11.56 -5.04 -24.86
C SER A 342 -10.46 -4.17 -24.27
N THR A 343 -10.06 -3.10 -24.97
CA THR A 343 -9.07 -2.12 -24.47
C THR A 343 -9.61 -1.38 -23.26
N SER A 344 -10.84 -0.90 -23.32
CA SER A 344 -11.49 -0.18 -22.21
C SER A 344 -11.70 -1.07 -20.99
N LEU A 345 -11.97 -2.36 -21.21
CA LEU A 345 -12.08 -3.36 -20.14
C LEU A 345 -10.73 -3.58 -19.43
N LEU A 346 -9.65 -3.75 -20.19
CA LEU A 346 -8.29 -3.80 -19.63
C LEU A 346 -7.91 -2.51 -18.91
N GLY A 347 -8.22 -1.35 -19.49
CA GLY A 347 -7.97 -0.03 -18.92
C GLY A 347 -8.68 0.22 -17.60
N SER A 348 -9.88 -0.35 -17.42
CA SER A 348 -10.66 -0.26 -16.16
C SER A 348 -10.17 -1.26 -15.10
N MET A 349 -9.79 -2.46 -15.52
CA MET A 349 -9.29 -3.51 -14.62
C MET A 349 -7.85 -3.26 -14.14
N PHE A 350 -7.07 -2.48 -14.89
CA PHE A 350 -5.70 -2.16 -14.55
C PHE A 350 -5.54 -1.31 -13.26
N PRO A 351 -6.17 -0.13 -13.09
CA PRO A 351 -6.00 0.69 -11.89
C PRO A 351 -6.60 0.06 -10.62
N MET A 352 -7.62 -0.80 -10.76
CA MET A 352 -8.41 -1.31 -9.65
C MET A 352 -7.59 -2.05 -8.57
N PRO A 353 -6.73 -3.04 -8.87
CA PRO A 353 -5.92 -3.73 -7.86
C PRO A 353 -4.90 -2.82 -7.18
N ARG A 354 -4.49 -1.74 -7.84
CA ARG A 354 -3.48 -0.79 -7.34
C ARG A 354 -4.04 0.13 -6.27
N VAL A 355 -5.28 0.60 -6.44
CA VAL A 355 -5.99 1.35 -5.40
C VAL A 355 -6.26 0.46 -4.18
N ILE A 356 -6.73 -0.77 -4.41
CA ILE A 356 -6.95 -1.75 -3.33
C ILE A 356 -5.66 -2.05 -2.58
N TYR A 357 -4.55 -2.24 -3.32
CA TYR A 357 -3.23 -2.43 -2.74
C TYR A 357 -2.81 -1.26 -1.84
N ALA A 358 -2.94 -0.02 -2.34
CA ALA A 358 -2.56 1.18 -1.60
C ALA A 358 -3.39 1.34 -0.30
N MET A 359 -4.69 1.08 -0.37
CA MET A 359 -5.58 1.12 0.82
C MET A 359 -5.29 -0.01 1.82
N ALA A 360 -4.94 -1.21 1.33
CA ALA A 360 -4.59 -2.35 2.18
C ALA A 360 -3.20 -2.18 2.85
N GLU A 361 -2.26 -1.53 2.17
CA GLU A 361 -0.97 -1.17 2.73
C GLU A 361 -1.11 -0.14 3.86
N ASP A 362 -2.01 0.83 3.70
CA ASP A 362 -2.31 1.85 4.71
C ASP A 362 -3.18 1.31 5.88
N GLY A 363 -3.60 0.03 5.82
CA GLY A 363 -4.37 -0.63 6.86
C GLY A 363 -5.86 -0.28 6.91
N LEU A 364 -6.39 0.38 5.87
CA LEU A 364 -7.82 0.66 5.72
C LEU A 364 -8.61 -0.54 5.20
N LEU A 365 -7.95 -1.42 4.44
CA LEU A 365 -8.50 -2.70 3.97
C LEU A 365 -7.73 -3.89 4.57
N PHE A 366 -8.24 -5.10 4.34
CA PHE A 366 -7.61 -6.33 4.82
C PHE A 366 -6.17 -6.47 4.30
N LYS A 367 -5.22 -6.69 5.22
CA LYS A 367 -3.77 -6.76 4.92
C LYS A 367 -3.40 -7.83 3.88
N PHE A 368 -4.22 -8.88 3.70
CA PHE A 368 -3.94 -9.92 2.69
C PHE A 368 -3.96 -9.35 1.25
N LEU A 369 -4.74 -8.30 0.99
CA LEU A 369 -4.84 -7.63 -0.31
C LEU A 369 -3.57 -6.85 -0.67
N SER A 370 -2.71 -6.54 0.30
CA SER A 370 -1.42 -5.88 0.10
C SER A 370 -0.29 -6.84 -0.34
N ARG A 371 -0.56 -8.13 -0.52
CA ARG A 371 0.47 -9.09 -0.94
C ARG A 371 0.79 -8.94 -2.43
N ILE A 372 2.05 -8.60 -2.72
CA ILE A 372 2.61 -8.58 -4.09
C ILE A 372 3.29 -9.91 -4.39
N ASN A 373 3.10 -10.42 -5.61
CA ASN A 373 3.81 -11.60 -6.11
C ASN A 373 5.27 -11.27 -6.43
N SER A 374 6.22 -12.13 -6.02
CA SER A 374 7.65 -11.88 -6.18
C SER A 374 8.13 -11.91 -7.63
N ARG A 375 7.49 -12.72 -8.49
CA ARG A 375 7.85 -12.86 -9.91
C ARG A 375 7.26 -11.76 -10.79
N THR A 376 5.95 -11.54 -10.71
CA THR A 376 5.24 -10.59 -11.59
C THR A 376 5.24 -9.15 -11.06
N LYS A 377 5.62 -8.94 -9.80
CA LYS A 377 5.53 -7.63 -9.11
C LYS A 377 4.12 -7.02 -9.12
N THR A 378 3.08 -7.85 -9.29
CA THR A 378 1.66 -7.45 -9.30
C THR A 378 0.92 -7.92 -8.04
N PRO A 379 -0.11 -7.18 -7.57
CA PRO A 379 -0.90 -7.54 -6.40
C PRO A 379 -1.94 -8.61 -6.73
N LEU A 380 -1.50 -9.87 -6.85
CA LEU A 380 -2.32 -11.00 -7.32
C LEU A 380 -3.64 -11.15 -6.54
N SER A 381 -3.60 -11.03 -5.22
CA SER A 381 -4.79 -11.19 -4.39
C SER A 381 -5.81 -10.09 -4.61
N ALA A 382 -5.37 -8.85 -4.84
CA ALA A 382 -6.26 -7.74 -5.14
C ALA A 382 -6.89 -7.93 -6.52
N THR A 383 -6.12 -8.36 -7.52
CA THR A 383 -6.61 -8.62 -8.89
C THR A 383 -7.70 -9.68 -8.92
N ILE A 384 -7.49 -10.84 -8.28
CA ILE A 384 -8.46 -11.94 -8.29
C ILE A 384 -9.75 -11.56 -7.55
N THR A 385 -9.63 -10.94 -6.37
CA THR A 385 -10.81 -10.59 -5.56
C THR A 385 -11.67 -9.52 -6.21
N SER A 386 -11.04 -8.50 -6.79
CA SER A 386 -11.74 -7.42 -7.46
C SER A 386 -12.30 -7.82 -8.83
N GLY A 387 -11.58 -8.67 -9.59
CA GLY A 387 -12.09 -9.26 -10.82
C GLY A 387 -13.31 -10.17 -10.59
N LEU A 388 -13.28 -10.98 -9.53
CA LEU A 388 -14.45 -11.79 -9.13
C LEU A 388 -15.64 -10.93 -8.75
N LEU A 389 -15.43 -9.85 -7.99
CA LEU A 389 -16.50 -8.91 -7.63
C LEU A 389 -17.11 -8.26 -8.88
N ALA A 390 -16.28 -7.81 -9.83
CA ALA A 390 -16.74 -7.24 -11.10
C ALA A 390 -17.53 -8.26 -11.93
N ALA A 391 -17.08 -9.52 -11.97
CA ALA A 391 -17.78 -10.60 -12.67
C ALA A 391 -19.17 -10.88 -12.08
N VAL A 392 -19.30 -10.87 -10.76
CA VAL A 392 -20.60 -11.03 -10.07
C VAL A 392 -21.52 -9.84 -10.36
N LEU A 393 -21.01 -8.61 -10.33
CA LEU A 393 -21.82 -7.44 -10.67
C LEU A 393 -22.25 -7.43 -12.14
N ALA A 394 -21.37 -7.82 -13.06
CA ALA A 394 -21.70 -7.97 -14.48
C ALA A 394 -22.79 -9.04 -14.69
N PHE A 395 -22.79 -10.09 -13.88
CA PHE A 395 -23.80 -11.14 -13.94
C PHE A 395 -25.18 -10.67 -13.43
N LEU A 396 -25.22 -9.83 -12.38
CA LEU A 396 -26.46 -9.48 -11.67
C LEU A 396 -27.12 -8.16 -12.10
N LEU A 397 -26.35 -7.21 -12.65
CA LEU A 397 -26.81 -5.83 -12.89
C LEU A 397 -26.82 -5.46 -14.37
N ASP A 398 -27.71 -4.56 -14.76
CA ASP A 398 -27.85 -4.06 -16.13
C ASP A 398 -26.93 -2.87 -16.43
N LEU A 399 -26.59 -2.68 -17.71
CA LEU A 399 -25.64 -1.67 -18.19
C LEU A 399 -26.01 -0.25 -17.74
N LYS A 400 -27.29 0.14 -17.87
CA LYS A 400 -27.76 1.51 -17.58
C LYS A 400 -27.57 1.88 -16.10
N ASP A 401 -27.98 0.98 -15.20
CA ASP A 401 -27.84 1.19 -13.77
C ASP A 401 -26.37 1.24 -13.32
N LEU A 402 -25.50 0.47 -13.98
CA LEU A 402 -24.06 0.51 -13.75
C LEU A 402 -23.45 1.85 -14.18
N VAL A 403 -23.78 2.34 -15.38
CA VAL A 403 -23.25 3.61 -15.92
C VAL A 403 -23.60 4.81 -15.03
N ASP A 404 -24.86 4.91 -14.59
CA ASP A 404 -25.31 6.02 -13.76
C ASP A 404 -24.64 6.00 -12.37
N LEU A 405 -24.50 4.81 -11.77
CA LEU A 405 -23.85 4.65 -10.47
C LEU A 405 -22.34 4.91 -10.54
N MET A 406 -21.69 4.61 -11.66
CA MET A 406 -20.27 4.93 -11.87
C MET A 406 -20.06 6.44 -11.97
N SER A 407 -20.91 7.14 -12.72
CA SER A 407 -20.76 8.57 -13.03
C SER A 407 -20.83 9.45 -11.77
N ILE A 408 -21.78 9.18 -10.85
CA ILE A 408 -21.88 9.91 -9.58
C ILE A 408 -20.61 9.75 -8.72
N GLY A 409 -20.05 8.54 -8.70
CA GLY A 409 -18.83 8.24 -7.96
C GLY A 409 -17.63 9.01 -8.51
N THR A 410 -17.42 8.97 -9.82
CA THR A 410 -16.30 9.66 -10.46
C THR A 410 -16.40 11.18 -10.32
N LEU A 411 -17.58 11.77 -10.50
CA LEU A 411 -17.79 13.22 -10.34
C LEU A 411 -17.47 13.70 -8.92
N LEU A 412 -17.83 12.91 -7.89
CA LEU A 412 -17.46 13.19 -6.51
C LEU A 412 -15.95 13.14 -6.30
N ALA A 413 -15.27 12.13 -6.86
CA ALA A 413 -13.82 12.00 -6.77
C ALA A 413 -13.08 13.17 -7.45
N TYR A 414 -13.55 13.58 -8.64
CA TYR A 414 -12.94 14.68 -9.40
C TYR A 414 -13.12 16.02 -8.70
N SER A 415 -14.31 16.27 -8.13
CA SER A 415 -14.56 17.45 -7.30
C SER A 415 -13.64 17.51 -6.09
N LEU A 416 -13.40 16.37 -5.43
CA LEU A 416 -12.51 16.33 -4.28
C LEU A 416 -11.04 16.56 -4.68
N VAL A 417 -10.58 16.03 -5.81
CA VAL A 417 -9.20 16.30 -6.28
C VAL A 417 -9.00 17.78 -6.60
N ALA A 418 -9.98 18.45 -7.20
CA ALA A 418 -9.94 19.90 -7.41
C ALA A 418 -9.81 20.67 -6.08
N VAL A 419 -10.56 20.27 -5.05
CA VAL A 419 -10.43 20.78 -3.68
C VAL A 419 -9.04 20.52 -3.10
N CYS A 420 -8.49 19.31 -3.29
CA CYS A 420 -7.17 18.93 -2.79
C CYS A 420 -6.05 19.78 -3.41
N VAL A 421 -6.07 20.02 -4.72
CA VAL A 421 -5.09 20.88 -5.43
C VAL A 421 -5.17 22.32 -4.91
N LEU A 422 -6.39 22.84 -4.74
CA LEU A 422 -6.60 24.18 -4.22
C LEU A 422 -6.03 24.34 -2.82
N ILE A 423 -6.27 23.38 -1.92
CA ILE A 423 -5.72 23.40 -0.55
C ILE A 423 -4.18 23.28 -0.56
N LEU A 424 -3.63 22.36 -1.35
CA LEU A 424 -2.19 22.05 -1.37
C LEU A 424 -1.35 23.22 -1.89
N ARG A 425 -1.92 24.13 -2.69
CA ARG A 425 -1.24 25.31 -3.23
C ARG A 425 -0.92 26.38 -2.19
N TYR A 426 -1.69 26.44 -1.11
CA TYR A 426 -1.59 27.46 -0.06
C TYR A 426 -1.15 26.89 1.30
N GLN A 427 -0.82 25.60 1.38
CA GLN A 427 -0.23 24.98 2.57
C GLN A 427 1.30 25.11 2.55
N SER A 428 1.89 25.43 3.70
CA SER A 428 3.34 25.46 3.91
C SER A 428 3.93 24.05 3.74
N GLY A 429 5.02 23.94 2.95
CA GLY A 429 5.58 22.68 2.43
C GLY A 429 5.76 21.56 3.47
N GLN A 430 4.88 20.56 3.43
CA GLN A 430 5.01 19.29 4.17
C GLN A 430 5.58 18.14 3.31
N LEU A 431 5.89 18.40 2.03
CA LEU A 431 6.52 17.43 1.14
C LEU A 431 8.02 17.71 1.13
N ASN A 432 8.74 17.16 2.12
CA ASN A 432 10.20 17.21 2.19
C ASN A 432 10.79 16.53 0.94
N SER A 433 11.14 17.30 -0.09
CA SER A 433 11.87 16.82 -1.26
C SER A 433 13.24 17.48 -1.33
N PRO A 434 14.34 16.74 -1.06
CA PRO A 434 15.70 17.19 -1.31
C PRO A 434 15.98 17.44 -2.80
N LYS A 435 15.31 16.72 -3.71
CA LYS A 435 15.52 16.82 -5.17
C LYS A 435 15.10 18.15 -5.78
N ALA A 436 14.18 18.88 -5.14
CA ALA A 436 13.84 20.25 -5.56
C ALA A 436 14.96 21.24 -5.22
N MET A 437 15.71 20.97 -4.15
CA MET A 437 16.89 21.74 -3.74
C MET A 437 18.08 21.43 -4.65
N GLU A 438 18.25 20.17 -5.04
CA GLU A 438 19.31 19.70 -5.95
C GLU A 438 19.17 20.26 -7.39
N MET A 439 17.94 20.43 -7.89
CA MET A 439 17.68 21.08 -9.18
C MET A 439 17.91 22.60 -9.18
N LEU A 440 17.93 23.23 -8.00
CA LEU A 440 18.23 24.65 -7.83
C LEU A 440 19.74 24.91 -7.72
N GLU A 441 20.52 23.94 -7.26
CA GLU A 441 21.99 24.05 -7.16
C GLU A 441 22.69 24.00 -8.53
N LEU A 442 22.07 23.42 -9.55
CA LEU A 442 22.68 23.23 -10.88
C LEU A 442 22.54 24.42 -11.84
N ASN A 443 21.75 25.46 -11.52
CA ASN A 443 21.38 26.52 -12.49
C ASN A 443 21.45 27.97 -11.96
N GLY A 444 22.03 28.23 -10.79
CA GLY A 444 22.06 29.58 -10.18
C GLY A 444 23.40 30.30 -10.34
N ASN A 445 23.39 31.50 -10.94
CA ASN A 445 24.50 32.45 -10.95
C ASN A 445 24.86 32.91 -9.53
N GLU A 446 26.12 33.31 -9.34
CA GLU A 446 26.74 33.55 -8.02
C GLU A 446 26.12 34.68 -7.19
N GLU A 447 25.23 35.53 -7.74
CA GLU A 447 24.56 36.60 -7.00
C GLU A 447 23.44 36.12 -6.06
N GLU A 448 22.89 34.92 -6.24
CA GLU A 448 21.84 34.35 -5.37
C GLU A 448 22.40 33.68 -4.10
N ARG A 449 23.73 33.57 -3.95
CA ARG A 449 24.40 32.85 -2.83
C ARG A 449 24.29 33.54 -1.46
N VAL A 450 23.79 34.78 -1.37
CA VAL A 450 23.80 35.54 -0.10
C VAL A 450 22.50 35.39 0.72
N VAL A 451 21.39 34.87 0.16
CA VAL A 451 20.08 34.89 0.85
C VAL A 451 19.74 33.60 1.61
N MET A 452 20.50 32.52 1.49
CA MET A 452 20.21 31.26 2.20
C MET A 452 21.37 30.75 3.03
N ASN A 453 21.58 31.36 4.19
CA ASN A 453 22.32 30.78 5.31
C ASN A 453 21.39 30.76 6.54
N PRO A 454 20.81 29.61 6.95
CA PRO A 454 19.81 29.56 8.01
C PRO A 454 20.44 29.51 9.42
N ASN A 455 21.58 30.17 9.62
CA ASN A 455 22.24 30.26 10.93
C ASN A 455 22.43 31.69 11.45
N ILE A 456 21.93 32.72 10.76
CA ILE A 456 21.95 34.11 11.26
C ILE A 456 20.59 34.76 11.00
N THR A 457 19.55 34.31 11.71
CA THR A 457 18.34 35.10 12.08
C THR A 457 17.47 34.26 13.04
N ALA A 458 18.10 33.63 14.03
CA ALA A 458 17.38 33.02 15.15
C ALA A 458 17.25 34.02 16.32
N THR A 459 16.76 35.22 16.03
CA THR A 459 16.33 36.22 17.00
C THR A 459 15.08 36.94 16.45
N GLY A 460 14.08 36.16 16.04
CA GLY A 460 12.76 36.64 15.66
C GLY A 460 11.70 35.93 16.50
N THR A 461 11.04 36.70 17.34
CA THR A 461 9.93 36.34 18.23
C THR A 461 8.92 35.35 17.64
N LYS A 462 8.59 34.29 18.37
CA LYS A 462 7.36 33.49 18.18
C LYS A 462 6.14 34.39 18.42
N GLN A 463 5.72 35.15 17.42
CA GLN A 463 4.50 35.94 17.49
C GLN A 463 3.31 35.01 17.21
N LYS A 464 2.44 34.83 18.21
CA LYS A 464 1.12 34.21 18.04
C LYS A 464 0.34 35.11 17.07
N GLU A 465 0.27 34.74 15.81
CA GLU A 465 -0.63 35.41 14.86
C GLU A 465 -2.08 35.17 15.30
N THR A 466 -2.76 36.26 15.64
CA THR A 466 -4.19 36.27 15.97
C THR A 466 -5.00 36.48 14.70
N LEU A 467 -6.18 35.87 14.62
CA LEU A 467 -7.07 35.94 13.47
C LEU A 467 -7.68 37.36 13.41
N SER A 468 -7.10 38.23 12.58
CA SER A 468 -7.57 39.61 12.35
C SER A 468 -8.17 39.74 10.94
N LEU A 469 -9.25 40.53 10.79
CA LEU A 469 -9.87 40.84 9.49
C LEU A 469 -8.86 41.46 8.50
N THR A 470 -7.88 42.22 9.01
CA THR A 470 -6.80 42.81 8.20
C THR A 470 -5.84 41.75 7.68
N ALA A 471 -5.57 40.69 8.45
CA ALA A 471 -4.72 39.57 8.04
C ALA A 471 -5.39 38.65 6.98
N LEU A 472 -6.72 38.76 6.83
CA LEU A 472 -7.49 38.00 5.85
C LEU A 472 -7.36 38.57 4.43
N PHE A 473 -7.24 39.90 4.32
CA PHE A 473 -7.18 40.64 3.05
C PHE A 473 -5.78 41.15 2.69
N ASN A 474 -4.86 41.22 3.65
CA ASN A 474 -3.48 41.67 3.43
C ASN A 474 -2.49 40.82 4.24
N PRO A 475 -2.03 39.67 3.71
CA PRO A 475 -1.06 38.82 4.38
C PRO A 475 0.34 39.47 4.38
N SER A 476 1.03 39.43 5.52
CA SER A 476 2.31 40.12 5.73
C SER A 476 3.54 39.39 5.17
N ALA A 477 3.39 38.19 4.60
CA ALA A 477 4.48 37.30 4.22
C ALA A 477 4.32 36.76 2.79
N ASP A 478 5.41 36.75 2.02
CA ASP A 478 5.47 36.29 0.62
C ASP A 478 5.44 34.74 0.47
N ALA A 479 5.53 34.00 1.57
CA ALA A 479 5.52 32.54 1.59
C ALA A 479 4.34 31.98 2.41
N PRO A 480 3.77 30.81 2.02
CA PRO A 480 2.62 30.23 2.72
C PRO A 480 2.97 29.82 4.15
N THR A 481 2.15 30.25 5.12
CA THR A 481 2.26 29.92 6.54
C THR A 481 1.20 28.87 6.95
N ALA A 482 1.33 28.29 8.16
CA ALA A 482 0.32 27.36 8.67
C ALA A 482 -1.07 28.02 8.87
N LEU A 483 -1.09 29.34 9.08
CA LEU A 483 -2.30 30.14 9.23
C LEU A 483 -2.98 30.41 7.87
N SER A 484 -2.21 30.78 6.83
CA SER A 484 -2.74 30.93 5.46
C SER A 484 -3.38 29.63 4.97
N GLY A 485 -2.72 28.49 5.21
CA GLY A 485 -3.26 27.17 4.87
C GLY A 485 -4.57 26.83 5.60
N ARG A 486 -4.75 27.30 6.84
CA ARG A 486 -5.99 27.10 7.62
C ARG A 486 -7.12 28.02 7.14
N ILE A 487 -6.82 29.27 6.79
CA ILE A 487 -7.78 30.20 6.19
C ILE A 487 -8.31 29.62 4.88
N VAL A 488 -7.41 29.21 3.98
CA VAL A 488 -7.79 28.62 2.69
C VAL A 488 -8.61 27.35 2.88
N TYR A 489 -8.27 26.48 3.83
CA TYR A 489 -9.07 25.29 4.12
C TYR A 489 -10.53 25.62 4.50
N VAL A 490 -10.74 26.65 5.33
CA VAL A 490 -12.08 27.11 5.73
C VAL A 490 -12.81 27.75 4.56
N CYS A 491 -12.16 28.63 3.81
CA CYS A 491 -12.75 29.27 2.63
C CYS A 491 -13.17 28.26 1.56
N VAL A 492 -12.34 27.27 1.26
CA VAL A 492 -12.65 26.21 0.29
C VAL A 492 -13.82 25.35 0.76
N SER A 493 -13.92 25.06 2.07
CA SER A 493 -15.05 24.33 2.62
C SER A 493 -16.36 25.12 2.50
N ILE A 494 -16.33 26.43 2.77
CA ILE A 494 -17.49 27.32 2.58
C ILE A 494 -17.88 27.40 1.10
N MET A 495 -16.90 27.53 0.20
CA MET A 495 -17.13 27.57 -1.24
C MET A 495 -17.80 26.28 -1.74
N ALA A 496 -17.33 25.11 -1.30
CA ALA A 496 -17.94 23.84 -1.69
C ALA A 496 -19.42 23.77 -1.29
N VAL A 497 -19.77 24.24 -0.08
CA VAL A 497 -21.16 24.30 0.39
C VAL A 497 -21.99 25.33 -0.39
N LEU A 498 -21.45 26.51 -0.68
CA LEU A 498 -22.16 27.51 -1.47
C LEU A 498 -22.42 27.02 -2.89
N VAL A 499 -21.44 26.37 -3.53
CA VAL A 499 -21.59 25.78 -4.86
C VAL A 499 -22.65 24.67 -4.86
N THR A 500 -22.68 23.79 -3.87
CA THR A 500 -23.73 22.75 -3.80
C THR A 500 -25.12 23.38 -3.65
N VAL A 501 -25.29 24.39 -2.79
CA VAL A 501 -26.56 25.10 -2.62
C VAL A 501 -26.98 25.78 -3.93
N ILE A 502 -26.06 26.47 -4.61
CA ILE A 502 -26.32 27.09 -5.92
C ILE A 502 -26.79 26.04 -6.93
N CYS A 503 -26.09 24.91 -7.06
CA CYS A 503 -26.46 23.85 -7.99
C CYS A 503 -27.82 23.22 -7.66
N VAL A 504 -28.15 23.03 -6.39
CA VAL A 504 -29.47 22.52 -5.96
C VAL A 504 -30.58 23.51 -6.26
N VAL A 505 -30.38 24.81 -6.03
CA VAL A 505 -31.37 25.85 -6.38
C VAL A 505 -31.58 25.91 -7.89
N LEU A 506 -30.48 25.89 -8.67
CA LEU A 506 -30.50 25.92 -10.13
C LEU A 506 -31.27 24.75 -10.75
N THR A 507 -31.35 23.60 -10.08
CA THR A 507 -32.00 22.38 -10.58
C THR A 507 -33.41 22.18 -10.04
N VAL A 508 -33.64 22.36 -8.74
CA VAL A 508 -34.96 22.15 -8.12
C VAL A 508 -35.95 23.26 -8.50
N LYS A 509 -35.47 24.49 -8.70
CA LYS A 509 -36.32 25.65 -9.00
C LYS A 509 -36.24 26.09 -10.46
N VAL A 510 -35.84 25.20 -11.38
CA VAL A 510 -35.77 25.49 -12.84
C VAL A 510 -37.07 26.08 -13.39
N LYS A 511 -38.23 25.54 -13.00
CA LYS A 511 -39.53 26.04 -13.48
C LYS A 511 -39.80 27.47 -13.00
N ALA A 512 -39.61 27.73 -11.71
CA ALA A 512 -39.76 29.07 -11.12
C ALA A 512 -38.73 30.08 -11.66
N LEU A 513 -37.53 29.63 -12.05
CA LEU A 513 -36.51 30.46 -12.71
C LEU A 513 -36.91 30.77 -14.16
N LYS A 514 -37.46 29.80 -14.91
CA LYS A 514 -37.99 30.01 -16.28
C LYS A 514 -39.18 30.96 -16.29
N GLU A 515 -40.00 30.94 -15.24
CA GLU A 515 -41.13 31.87 -15.02
C GLU A 515 -40.70 33.23 -14.46
N ALA A 516 -39.38 33.51 -14.40
CA ALA A 516 -38.79 34.78 -13.96
C ALA A 516 -39.23 35.27 -12.57
N SER A 517 -39.43 34.35 -11.63
CA SER A 517 -39.77 34.72 -10.25
C SER A 517 -38.64 35.51 -9.57
N VAL A 518 -38.94 36.78 -9.22
CA VAL A 518 -37.96 37.73 -8.67
C VAL A 518 -37.28 37.21 -7.39
N ALA A 519 -38.03 36.51 -6.53
CA ALA A 519 -37.51 35.98 -5.27
C ALA A 519 -36.37 34.96 -5.47
N TRP A 520 -36.54 34.00 -6.37
CA TRP A 520 -35.52 32.96 -6.60
C TRP A 520 -34.32 33.48 -7.37
N ILE A 521 -34.51 34.46 -8.25
CA ILE A 521 -33.42 35.17 -8.92
C ILE A 521 -32.59 35.96 -7.90
N LEU A 522 -33.22 36.68 -6.97
CA LEU A 522 -32.52 37.40 -5.89
C LEU A 522 -31.73 36.45 -4.99
N VAL A 523 -32.30 35.30 -4.61
CA VAL A 523 -31.60 34.26 -3.84
C VAL A 523 -30.37 33.75 -4.58
N LEU A 524 -30.49 33.48 -5.89
CA LEU A 524 -29.37 33.03 -6.72
C LEU A 524 -28.27 34.08 -6.80
N VAL A 525 -28.63 35.35 -7.04
CA VAL A 525 -27.67 36.47 -7.09
C VAL A 525 -26.94 36.62 -5.75
N LEU A 526 -27.67 36.57 -4.63
CA LEU A 526 -27.08 36.67 -3.29
C LEU A 526 -26.10 35.52 -3.01
N LEU A 527 -26.43 34.30 -3.43
CA LEU A 527 -25.53 33.15 -3.29
C LEU A 527 -24.26 33.29 -4.16
N VAL A 528 -24.39 33.80 -5.38
CA VAL A 528 -23.24 34.07 -6.26
C VAL A 528 -22.34 35.16 -5.66
N VAL A 529 -22.91 36.24 -5.12
CA VAL A 529 -22.15 37.29 -4.42
C VAL A 529 -21.44 36.71 -3.19
N ALA A 530 -22.11 35.86 -2.41
CA ALA A 530 -21.51 35.18 -1.27
C ALA A 530 -20.34 34.26 -1.67
N LEU A 531 -20.34 33.69 -2.89
CA LEU A 531 -19.25 32.85 -3.43
C LEU A 531 -18.03 33.69 -3.85
N LEU A 532 -18.21 34.94 -4.27
CA LEU A 532 -17.10 35.82 -4.66
C LEU A 532 -16.20 36.17 -3.47
N ILE A 533 -16.78 36.33 -2.27
CA ILE A 533 -16.05 36.69 -1.05
C ILE A 533 -14.89 35.70 -0.74
N PRO A 534 -15.13 34.39 -0.53
CA PRO A 534 -14.05 33.44 -0.29
C PRO A 534 -13.12 33.26 -1.50
N THR A 535 -13.60 33.46 -2.72
CA THR A 535 -12.76 33.41 -3.94
C THR A 535 -11.72 34.52 -3.95
N ILE A 536 -12.11 35.75 -3.61
CA ILE A 536 -11.20 36.91 -3.49
C ILE A 536 -10.20 36.70 -2.35
N ILE A 537 -10.66 36.16 -1.22
CA ILE A 537 -9.79 35.86 -0.07
C ILE A 537 -8.69 34.88 -0.49
N ILE A 538 -9.04 33.77 -1.16
CA ILE A 538 -8.05 32.80 -1.63
C ILE A 538 -7.09 33.42 -2.64
N TRP A 539 -7.59 34.25 -3.56
CA TRP A 539 -6.77 34.89 -4.58
C TRP A 539 -5.68 35.80 -3.98
N ARG A 540 -5.95 36.42 -2.82
CA ARG A 540 -4.99 37.29 -2.13
C ARG A 540 -3.99 36.57 -1.21
N GLN A 541 -4.14 35.27 -0.96
CA GLN A 541 -3.23 34.53 -0.06
C GLN A 541 -1.92 34.13 -0.78
N PRO A 542 -0.79 34.05 -0.05
CA PRO A 542 0.51 33.70 -0.65
C PRO A 542 0.52 32.25 -1.16
N GLN A 543 0.98 32.04 -2.39
CA GLN A 543 1.06 30.74 -3.05
C GLN A 543 2.41 30.06 -2.82
N SER A 544 2.45 28.73 -2.89
CA SER A 544 3.69 27.96 -2.81
C SER A 544 4.60 28.18 -4.03
N ASN A 545 5.87 28.53 -3.78
CA ASN A 545 6.92 28.75 -4.78
C ASN A 545 7.57 27.45 -5.33
N ALA A 546 7.04 26.27 -5.00
CA ALA A 546 7.61 25.00 -5.47
C ALA A 546 7.68 24.94 -7.01
N ARG A 547 8.85 24.64 -7.59
CA ARG A 547 9.02 24.41 -9.04
C ARG A 547 8.51 23.01 -9.39
N LEU A 548 7.56 22.92 -10.32
CA LEU A 548 6.93 21.67 -10.76
C LEU A 548 6.92 21.65 -12.29
N ASN A 549 7.04 20.45 -12.88
CA ASN A 549 6.98 20.28 -14.33
C ASN A 549 5.64 20.72 -14.94
N PHE A 550 4.57 20.69 -14.15
CA PHE A 550 3.25 21.16 -14.57
C PHE A 550 2.53 21.86 -13.41
N LYS A 551 1.90 23.00 -13.70
CA LYS A 551 1.13 23.82 -12.77
C LYS A 551 -0.21 24.17 -13.44
N VAL A 552 -1.33 23.92 -12.76
CA VAL A 552 -2.65 24.37 -13.20
C VAL A 552 -2.66 25.90 -13.35
N PRO A 553 -3.13 26.44 -14.48
CA PRO A 553 -3.24 27.88 -14.70
C PRO A 553 -4.52 28.45 -14.03
N PHE A 554 -4.58 29.78 -13.88
CA PHE A 554 -5.77 30.52 -13.42
C PHE A 554 -6.35 30.06 -12.06
N LEU A 555 -5.52 29.88 -11.04
CA LEU A 555 -6.03 29.69 -9.67
C LEU A 555 -6.54 31.01 -9.07
N PRO A 556 -7.62 30.97 -8.26
CA PRO A 556 -8.43 29.81 -7.85
C PRO A 556 -9.59 29.45 -8.80
N LEU A 557 -9.76 30.16 -9.92
CA LEU A 557 -10.92 30.07 -10.80
C LEU A 557 -11.07 28.70 -11.46
N LEU A 558 -10.00 28.12 -11.99
CA LEU A 558 -10.08 26.85 -12.73
C LEU A 558 -10.57 25.67 -11.87
N PRO A 559 -10.01 25.39 -10.67
CA PRO A 559 -10.56 24.39 -9.76
C PRO A 559 -12.00 24.68 -9.34
N LEU A 560 -12.36 25.96 -9.14
CA LEU A 560 -13.73 26.35 -8.79
C LEU A 560 -14.73 26.03 -9.92
N CYS A 561 -14.38 26.34 -11.17
CA CYS A 561 -15.18 25.96 -12.33
C CYS A 561 -15.33 24.44 -12.43
N SER A 562 -14.26 23.67 -12.17
CA SER A 562 -14.32 22.21 -12.15
C SER A 562 -15.30 21.68 -11.10
N ILE A 563 -15.23 22.20 -9.86
CA ILE A 563 -16.14 21.83 -8.77
C ILE A 563 -17.59 22.18 -9.13
N PHE A 564 -17.83 23.37 -9.68
CA PHE A 564 -19.16 23.82 -10.10
C PHE A 564 -19.77 22.91 -11.17
N VAL A 565 -19.04 22.64 -12.27
CA VAL A 565 -19.56 21.82 -13.36
C VAL A 565 -19.78 20.38 -12.90
N ASN A 566 -18.87 19.80 -12.13
CA ASN A 566 -19.03 18.43 -11.63
C ASN A 566 -20.25 18.29 -10.72
N ILE A 567 -20.45 19.23 -9.78
CA ILE A 567 -21.62 19.22 -8.88
C ILE A 567 -22.90 19.46 -9.68
N LEU A 568 -22.90 20.37 -10.66
CA LEU A 568 -24.05 20.61 -11.54
C LEU A 568 -24.48 19.33 -12.25
N LEU A 569 -23.52 18.59 -12.84
CA LEU A 569 -23.78 17.31 -13.50
C LEU A 569 -24.28 16.24 -12.51
N MET A 570 -23.76 16.21 -11.28
CA MET A 570 -24.22 15.27 -10.24
C MET A 570 -25.69 15.47 -9.89
N VAL A 571 -26.16 16.71 -9.81
CA VAL A 571 -27.56 17.01 -9.44
C VAL A 571 -28.55 16.68 -10.57
N GLN A 572 -28.07 16.59 -11.82
CA GLN A 572 -28.89 16.17 -12.97
C GLN A 572 -29.10 14.65 -13.05
N LEU A 573 -28.44 13.86 -12.21
CA LEU A 573 -28.62 12.41 -12.16
C LEU A 573 -29.93 12.00 -11.49
N SER A 574 -30.45 10.82 -11.86
CA SER A 574 -31.74 10.33 -11.37
C SER A 574 -31.77 10.12 -9.84
N THR A 575 -32.95 10.27 -9.23
CA THR A 575 -33.15 9.98 -7.80
C THR A 575 -32.78 8.53 -7.44
N GLY A 576 -33.02 7.58 -8.35
CA GLY A 576 -32.63 6.18 -8.17
C GLY A 576 -31.12 6.00 -8.01
N THR A 577 -30.33 6.78 -8.75
CA THR A 577 -28.86 6.80 -8.65
C THR A 577 -28.41 7.26 -7.26
N TRP A 578 -29.03 8.32 -6.73
CA TRP A 578 -28.73 8.83 -5.39
C TRP A 578 -29.07 7.85 -4.28
N VAL A 579 -30.20 7.13 -4.38
CA VAL A 579 -30.57 6.09 -3.41
C VAL A 579 -29.56 4.96 -3.41
N ARG A 580 -29.18 4.45 -4.59
CA ARG A 580 -28.17 3.38 -4.72
C ARG A 580 -26.81 3.81 -4.18
N PHE A 581 -26.39 5.04 -4.49
CA PHE A 581 -25.15 5.61 -3.98
C PHE A 581 -25.19 5.76 -2.45
N ALA A 582 -26.30 6.21 -1.87
CA ALA A 582 -26.46 6.33 -0.42
C ALA A 582 -26.41 4.97 0.29
N ILE A 583 -27.07 3.94 -0.25
CA ILE A 583 -27.00 2.57 0.26
C ILE A 583 -25.54 2.08 0.24
N TRP A 584 -24.82 2.34 -0.85
CA TRP A 584 -23.41 1.95 -0.97
C TRP A 584 -22.51 2.67 0.04
N MET A 585 -22.70 3.97 0.22
CA MET A 585 -21.98 4.74 1.24
C MET A 585 -22.32 4.28 2.66
N ALA A 586 -23.54 3.79 2.91
CA ALA A 586 -23.90 3.17 4.18
C ALA A 586 -23.16 1.84 4.41
N VAL A 587 -22.98 1.01 3.36
CA VAL A 587 -22.13 -0.20 3.42
C VAL A 587 -20.68 0.18 3.73
N ALA A 588 -20.16 1.25 3.11
CA ALA A 588 -18.83 1.79 3.39
C ALA A 588 -18.68 2.18 4.87
N SER A 589 -19.67 2.90 5.41
CA SER A 589 -19.72 3.33 6.81
C SER A 589 -19.76 2.16 7.79
N GLY A 590 -20.44 1.08 7.37
CA GLY A 590 -20.40 -0.22 8.06
C GLY A 590 -18.97 -0.77 8.07
N SER A 591 -18.35 -0.91 6.90
CA SER A 591 -16.97 -1.41 6.70
C SER A 591 -15.92 -0.63 7.50
N ASP A 592 -16.04 0.70 7.57
CA ASP A 592 -15.15 1.56 8.34
C ASP A 592 -15.28 1.32 9.85
N ARG A 593 -16.46 0.89 10.32
CA ARG A 593 -16.67 0.43 11.71
C ARG A 593 -16.04 -0.95 11.97
N TRP A 594 -15.90 -1.78 10.94
CA TRP A 594 -15.14 -3.05 11.01
C TRP A 594 -13.63 -2.77 11.02
N GLY A 595 -13.12 -1.91 10.13
CA GLY A 595 -11.72 -1.45 10.14
C GLY A 595 -11.34 -0.68 11.42
N GLY A 596 -12.26 0.14 11.94
CA GLY A 596 -12.13 0.85 13.21
C GLY A 596 -12.18 -0.04 14.45
N LYS A 597 -12.96 -1.14 14.43
CA LYS A 597 -12.92 -2.19 15.47
C LYS A 597 -11.65 -3.05 15.37
N LEU A 598 -11.03 -3.15 14.19
CA LEU A 598 -9.69 -3.73 13.99
C LEU A 598 -8.53 -2.79 14.40
N LYS A 599 -8.83 -1.51 14.70
CA LYS A 599 -7.93 -0.55 15.36
C LYS A 599 -7.89 -0.74 16.89
N ALA A 600 -8.62 -1.71 17.44
CA ALA A 600 -8.51 -2.16 18.83
C ALA A 600 -7.44 -3.27 18.94
N PRO A 601 -6.54 -3.21 19.94
CA PRO A 601 -5.50 -4.21 20.12
C PRO A 601 -6.16 -5.49 20.64
N GLY A 602 -6.31 -6.49 19.79
CA GLY A 602 -6.77 -7.79 20.25
C GLY A 602 -7.52 -8.59 19.20
N LYS A 603 -6.87 -9.68 18.78
CA LYS A 603 -7.48 -10.91 18.30
C LYS A 603 -8.30 -10.82 17.01
N CYS A 604 -7.66 -11.16 15.89
CA CYS A 604 -8.32 -11.98 14.87
C CYS A 604 -7.34 -13.03 14.35
N LEU A 605 -7.58 -14.27 14.75
CA LEU A 605 -7.16 -15.49 14.06
C LEU A 605 -7.47 -15.37 12.56
N CYS A 606 -6.50 -15.69 11.70
CA CYS A 606 -6.78 -16.67 10.66
C CYS A 606 -5.50 -17.29 10.07
N ARG A 607 -5.49 -18.61 10.17
CA ARG A 607 -4.44 -19.58 9.89
C ARG A 607 -4.57 -19.96 8.41
N SER A 608 -3.54 -19.71 7.61
CA SER A 608 -3.51 -20.02 6.17
C SER A 608 -3.32 -21.51 5.84
N HIS A 609 -3.83 -22.42 6.67
CA HIS A 609 -3.61 -23.87 6.51
C HIS A 609 -4.86 -24.71 6.21
N CYS A 610 -6.04 -24.10 6.03
CA CYS A 610 -7.25 -24.84 5.66
C CYS A 610 -7.47 -24.98 4.14
N PHE A 611 -6.84 -24.16 3.29
CA PHE A 611 -7.15 -24.16 1.85
C PHE A 611 -6.69 -25.44 1.12
N ASN A 612 -5.63 -26.10 1.60
CA ASN A 612 -5.11 -27.34 0.97
C ASN A 612 -5.76 -28.64 1.49
N ARG A 613 -6.70 -28.60 2.43
CA ARG A 613 -7.41 -29.81 2.91
C ARG A 613 -8.85 -29.96 2.40
N CYS A 614 -9.44 -28.93 1.80
CA CYS A 614 -10.79 -29.02 1.22
C CYS A 614 -10.83 -29.60 -0.21
N LEU A 615 -9.68 -29.82 -0.86
CA LEU A 615 -9.61 -30.40 -2.21
C LEU A 615 -9.59 -31.94 -2.24
N ALA A 616 -9.68 -32.61 -1.08
CA ALA A 616 -9.71 -34.06 -0.99
C ALA A 616 -10.87 -34.52 -0.10
N GLY A 617 -12.06 -34.69 -0.68
CA GLY A 617 -13.22 -35.22 0.03
C GLY A 617 -14.50 -35.11 -0.78
N SER A 618 -14.98 -36.27 -1.24
CA SER A 618 -16.10 -36.49 -2.16
C SER A 618 -17.47 -35.98 -1.69
N GLY A 619 -18.27 -35.50 -2.65
CA GLY A 619 -19.65 -35.96 -2.81
C GLY A 619 -20.78 -35.08 -2.26
N LYS A 620 -21.63 -34.65 -3.21
CA LYS A 620 -23.01 -34.13 -3.10
C LYS A 620 -23.18 -32.62 -2.92
N MET A 621 -23.72 -32.05 -4.00
CA MET A 621 -24.12 -30.68 -4.23
C MET A 621 -25.63 -30.57 -3.95
N THR A 622 -26.09 -29.63 -3.13
CA THR A 622 -27.45 -29.04 -3.23
C THR A 622 -27.60 -27.78 -2.35
N ARG A 623 -27.95 -26.68 -3.03
CA ARG A 623 -28.64 -25.42 -2.64
C ARG A 623 -28.43 -24.80 -1.23
N CYS A 624 -28.15 -23.49 -1.26
CA CYS A 624 -28.19 -22.52 -0.15
C CYS A 624 -27.04 -22.50 0.87
N GLN A 625 -25.82 -22.10 0.45
CA GLN A 625 -24.72 -21.77 1.38
C GLN A 625 -23.88 -20.53 1.02
N VAL A 626 -24.45 -19.52 0.35
CA VAL A 626 -23.75 -18.23 0.17
C VAL A 626 -23.88 -17.31 1.40
N VAL A 627 -24.87 -17.56 2.27
CA VAL A 627 -25.11 -16.77 3.50
C VAL A 627 -24.41 -17.37 4.74
N ALA A 628 -24.08 -18.67 4.73
CA ALA A 628 -23.47 -19.36 5.89
C ALA A 628 -21.98 -19.03 6.10
N ILE A 629 -21.26 -18.62 5.05
CA ILE A 629 -19.83 -18.26 5.13
C ILE A 629 -19.63 -16.92 5.88
N LEU A 630 -20.67 -16.07 5.94
CA LEU A 630 -20.62 -14.80 6.68
C LEU A 630 -20.95 -14.96 8.18
N LEU A 631 -21.63 -16.03 8.60
CA LEU A 631 -22.15 -16.17 9.97
C LEU A 631 -21.31 -17.06 10.91
N LEU A 632 -20.35 -17.84 10.42
CA LEU A 632 -19.48 -18.67 11.26
C LEU A 632 -18.28 -17.93 11.90
N SER A 633 -18.28 -16.60 11.89
CA SER A 633 -17.26 -15.79 12.59
C SER A 633 -17.59 -15.51 14.07
N PHE A 634 -18.71 -16.03 14.58
CA PHE A 634 -19.09 -15.94 16.00
C PHE A 634 -18.79 -17.25 16.74
N LEU A 635 -17.56 -17.40 17.25
CA LEU A 635 -17.27 -18.19 18.46
C LEU A 635 -15.94 -17.69 19.07
N PRO A 636 -15.89 -17.32 20.36
CA PRO A 636 -14.65 -16.92 21.00
C PRO A 636 -13.84 -18.16 21.39
N SER A 637 -12.61 -18.28 20.90
CA SER A 637 -11.62 -19.21 21.48
C SER A 637 -10.66 -18.43 22.38
N THR A 638 -10.61 -18.87 23.64
CA THR A 638 -9.60 -18.52 24.64
C THR A 638 -8.23 -18.99 24.15
N ALA A 639 -7.21 -18.13 24.24
CA ALA A 639 -5.82 -18.53 24.02
C ALA A 639 -4.93 -17.78 25.03
N ALA A 640 -4.26 -18.58 25.86
CA ALA A 640 -3.35 -18.19 26.91
C ALA A 640 -2.03 -17.66 26.33
N GLY A 641 -1.54 -16.54 26.86
CA GLY A 641 -0.16 -16.08 26.65
C GLY A 641 0.72 -16.67 27.74
N SER A 642 1.85 -17.28 27.37
CA SER A 642 2.88 -17.73 28.31
C SER A 642 3.65 -16.50 28.83
N SER A 643 3.44 -16.15 30.09
CA SER A 643 4.19 -15.10 30.81
C SER A 643 5.64 -15.53 31.06
N LEU A 644 6.62 -14.67 30.76
CA LEU A 644 8.03 -14.89 31.09
C LEU A 644 8.23 -15.00 32.63
N PRO A 645 9.09 -15.92 33.11
CA PRO A 645 9.39 -16.04 34.54
C PRO A 645 10.19 -14.83 35.02
N THR A 646 9.97 -14.41 36.27
CA THR A 646 10.68 -13.27 36.87
C THR A 646 11.76 -13.75 37.84
N LEU A 647 12.97 -13.21 37.69
CA LEU A 647 14.11 -13.52 38.54
C LEU A 647 14.23 -12.47 39.66
N VAL A 648 14.20 -12.89 40.92
CA VAL A 648 14.28 -12.00 42.08
C VAL A 648 15.52 -12.33 42.92
N PRO A 649 16.40 -11.36 43.24
CA PRO A 649 17.56 -11.59 44.10
C PRO A 649 17.11 -11.80 45.56
N ARG A 650 17.69 -12.79 46.25
CA ARG A 650 17.34 -13.13 47.64
C ARG A 650 18.37 -12.67 48.65
N SER A 651 19.65 -12.99 48.43
CA SER A 651 20.76 -12.54 49.28
C SER A 651 22.05 -12.36 48.49
N THR A 652 22.89 -11.42 48.91
CA THR A 652 24.22 -11.20 48.32
C THR A 652 25.28 -11.36 49.41
N LEU A 653 26.17 -12.33 49.22
CA LEU A 653 27.27 -12.67 50.13
C LEU A 653 28.60 -12.13 49.57
N GLN A 654 29.43 -11.55 50.43
CA GLN A 654 30.80 -11.15 50.06
C GLN A 654 31.71 -12.38 50.05
N LEU A 655 32.55 -12.51 49.02
CA LEU A 655 33.54 -13.56 48.87
C LEU A 655 34.97 -13.01 49.03
N GLY A 656 35.92 -13.92 49.29
CA GLY A 656 37.35 -13.59 49.29
C GLY A 656 37.85 -13.12 47.92
N ARG A 657 38.97 -12.39 47.88
CA ARG A 657 39.58 -11.89 46.62
C ARG A 657 39.97 -13.05 45.68
N ALA A 658 39.73 -12.90 44.37
CA ALA A 658 40.19 -13.87 43.37
C ALA A 658 41.73 -13.89 43.23
N ARG A 659 42.27 -15.06 42.86
CA ARG A 659 43.71 -15.28 42.66
C ARG A 659 44.16 -14.94 41.24
N PHE A 660 43.23 -14.88 40.27
CA PHE A 660 43.49 -14.55 38.87
C PHE A 660 44.59 -15.43 38.24
N SER A 661 44.64 -16.71 38.59
CA SER A 661 45.68 -17.64 38.14
C SER A 661 45.41 -18.31 36.80
N ALA A 662 44.16 -18.29 36.32
CA ALA A 662 43.73 -18.99 35.11
C ALA A 662 44.26 -18.34 33.81
N ARG A 663 44.37 -19.12 32.73
CA ARG A 663 44.69 -18.60 31.38
C ARG A 663 43.42 -18.56 30.53
N PRO A 664 43.26 -17.60 29.60
CA PRO A 664 42.12 -17.58 28.70
C PRO A 664 42.17 -18.81 27.76
N VAL A 665 41.10 -19.60 27.77
CA VAL A 665 40.92 -20.74 26.87
C VAL A 665 40.12 -20.23 25.67
N LEU A 666 40.75 -20.10 24.50
CA LEU A 666 40.06 -19.60 23.30
C LEU A 666 39.36 -20.73 22.53
N GLU A 667 39.90 -21.93 22.63
CA GLU A 667 39.39 -23.13 21.99
C GLU A 667 38.80 -24.04 23.06
N LEU A 668 37.49 -23.98 23.22
CA LEU A 668 36.75 -24.87 24.11
C LEU A 668 36.26 -26.06 23.28
N ALA A 669 36.92 -27.21 23.44
CA ALA A 669 36.54 -28.48 22.81
C ALA A 669 36.16 -29.50 23.90
N THR A 670 34.92 -30.00 23.87
CA THR A 670 34.44 -30.98 24.85
C THR A 670 33.86 -32.22 24.16
N ARG A 671 33.74 -33.34 24.91
CA ARG A 671 33.13 -34.59 24.44
C ARG A 671 31.85 -34.87 25.24
N CYS A 672 30.78 -35.30 24.56
CA CYS A 672 29.49 -35.62 25.16
C CYS A 672 28.88 -36.89 24.55
N ASP A 673 28.65 -37.88 25.41
CA ASP A 673 28.07 -39.18 25.03
C ASP A 673 26.53 -39.16 25.15
N GLU A 674 25.83 -40.20 24.70
CA GLU A 674 24.35 -40.25 24.74
C GLU A 674 23.74 -39.99 26.14
N ALA A 675 24.46 -40.32 27.21
CA ALA A 675 24.05 -40.07 28.59
C ALA A 675 24.06 -38.57 28.97
N CYS A 676 24.95 -37.78 28.36
CA CYS A 676 25.07 -36.33 28.57
C CYS A 676 23.90 -35.58 27.91
N VAL A 677 23.49 -35.97 26.69
CA VAL A 677 22.31 -35.40 26.01
C VAL A 677 20.99 -35.77 26.70
N ARG A 678 20.86 -37.00 27.23
CA ARG A 678 19.60 -37.47 27.87
C ARG A 678 19.42 -37.05 29.33
N ARG A 679 20.49 -36.68 30.04
CA ARG A 679 20.43 -36.27 31.47
C ARG A 679 19.55 -35.05 31.73
N GLU A 680 19.35 -34.22 30.71
CA GLU A 680 18.54 -32.99 30.76
C GLU A 680 17.05 -33.25 31.06
N ALA A 681 16.52 -34.44 30.72
CA ALA A 681 15.13 -34.79 30.98
C ALA A 681 14.83 -35.22 32.44
N ALA A 682 15.85 -35.25 33.32
CA ALA A 682 15.76 -35.84 34.67
C ALA A 682 15.97 -34.85 35.83
N LEU A 683 16.24 -33.57 35.58
CA LEU A 683 16.49 -32.57 36.65
C LEU A 683 15.18 -31.99 37.22
N LEU A 684 15.07 -31.94 38.55
CA LEU A 684 13.93 -31.32 39.25
C LEU A 684 13.99 -29.77 39.14
N PRO A 685 12.86 -29.05 39.13
CA PRO A 685 12.82 -27.58 39.02
C PRO A 685 13.63 -26.82 40.08
N GLN A 686 13.88 -27.42 41.24
CA GLN A 686 14.66 -26.83 42.33
C GLN A 686 16.16 -26.85 42.03
N ASP A 687 16.69 -27.92 41.42
CA ASP A 687 18.11 -28.04 41.07
C ASP A 687 18.51 -27.03 39.98
N PHE A 688 17.57 -26.68 39.09
CA PHE A 688 17.77 -25.69 38.04
C PHE A 688 18.02 -24.27 38.57
N GLN A 689 17.44 -23.91 39.72
CA GLN A 689 17.54 -22.56 40.28
C GLN A 689 18.94 -22.24 40.83
N GLU A 690 19.64 -23.22 41.38
CA GLU A 690 20.99 -23.02 41.93
C GLU A 690 22.01 -22.62 40.85
N TYR A 691 21.82 -23.10 39.63
CA TYR A 691 22.69 -22.77 38.49
C TYR A 691 22.52 -21.33 37.98
N LEU A 692 21.40 -20.68 38.31
CA LEU A 692 21.14 -19.26 38.01
C LEU A 692 21.68 -18.30 39.08
N PHE A 693 22.25 -18.80 40.17
CA PHE A 693 23.01 -17.93 41.07
C PHE A 693 24.17 -17.34 40.29
N TYR A 694 24.67 -16.17 40.68
CA TYR A 694 25.74 -15.56 39.92
C TYR A 694 26.73 -14.84 40.80
N GLU A 695 27.98 -14.83 40.34
CA GLU A 695 29.04 -14.10 40.96
C GLU A 695 29.32 -12.81 40.19
N THR A 696 29.53 -11.72 40.93
CA THR A 696 29.93 -10.43 40.37
C THR A 696 31.36 -10.11 40.79
N LEU A 697 32.26 -9.96 39.82
CA LEU A 697 33.61 -9.46 40.02
C LEU A 697 33.67 -7.96 39.73
N TYR A 698 34.12 -7.17 40.71
CA TYR A 698 34.29 -5.73 40.57
C TYR A 698 35.72 -5.35 40.17
N ALA A 699 35.90 -4.20 39.52
CA ALA A 699 37.22 -3.71 39.10
C ALA A 699 38.24 -3.52 40.24
N ASN A 700 37.77 -3.35 41.49
CA ASN A 700 38.64 -3.28 42.68
C ASN A 700 39.18 -4.66 43.10
N GLY A 701 38.64 -5.76 42.57
CA GLY A 701 39.01 -7.14 42.87
C GLY A 701 38.13 -7.81 43.95
N THR A 702 37.09 -7.15 44.45
CA THR A 702 36.11 -7.77 45.35
C THR A 702 35.11 -8.62 44.57
N ARG A 703 34.56 -9.64 45.24
CA ARG A 703 33.65 -10.61 44.66
C ARG A 703 32.40 -10.74 45.52
N THR A 704 31.25 -10.86 44.88
CA THR A 704 29.99 -11.12 45.58
C THR A 704 29.22 -12.24 44.91
N LEU A 705 28.71 -13.19 45.69
CA LEU A 705 27.79 -14.24 45.22
C LEU A 705 26.36 -13.81 45.53
N THR A 706 25.50 -13.76 44.51
CA THR A 706 24.07 -13.44 44.67
C THR A 706 23.20 -14.66 44.40
N THR A 707 22.36 -15.00 45.36
CA THR A 707 21.34 -16.05 45.25
C THR A 707 20.06 -15.47 44.65
N VAL A 708 19.35 -16.26 43.85
CA VAL A 708 18.16 -15.82 43.11
C VAL A 708 17.04 -16.84 43.21
N GLU A 709 15.81 -16.36 43.11
CA GLU A 709 14.59 -17.17 43.13
C GLU A 709 13.77 -16.88 41.88
N LEU A 710 13.20 -17.92 41.25
CA LEU A 710 12.33 -17.81 40.08
C LEU A 710 10.86 -17.83 40.52
N SER A 711 10.13 -16.73 40.29
CA SER A 711 8.69 -16.70 40.50
C SER A 711 7.96 -17.26 39.28
N PRO A 712 7.08 -18.29 39.42
CA PRO A 712 6.43 -18.92 38.28
C PRO A 712 5.36 -18.00 37.67
N GLY A 713 5.60 -17.54 36.44
CA GLY A 713 4.53 -17.10 35.54
C GLY A 713 3.86 -18.35 34.94
N GLY A 714 2.54 -18.44 35.03
CA GLY A 714 1.79 -19.69 34.84
C GLY A 714 2.08 -20.47 33.54
N GLY A 715 2.28 -21.79 33.71
CA GLY A 715 1.99 -22.82 32.72
C GLY A 715 3.13 -23.23 31.77
N SER A 716 4.02 -24.13 32.20
CA SER A 716 4.87 -24.92 31.29
C SER A 716 4.16 -26.19 30.84
N THR A 717 3.72 -26.25 29.58
CA THR A 717 3.36 -27.53 28.93
C THR A 717 4.56 -28.04 28.14
N GLU A 718 5.19 -29.10 28.65
CA GLU A 718 6.21 -29.87 27.92
C GLU A 718 5.63 -30.44 26.62
N ARG A 719 6.15 -29.98 25.48
CA ARG A 719 5.93 -30.65 24.19
C ARG A 719 6.99 -31.73 23.98
N ARG A 720 6.61 -32.98 24.23
CA ARG A 720 7.34 -34.16 23.75
C ARG A 720 7.37 -34.16 22.22
N ARG A 721 8.57 -34.10 21.62
CA ARG A 721 8.79 -34.26 20.17
C ARG A 721 8.67 -35.74 19.78
N PRO A 722 7.99 -36.10 18.66
CA PRO A 722 8.09 -37.44 18.09
C PRO A 722 9.41 -37.59 17.31
N ARG A 723 10.11 -38.71 17.52
CA ARG A 723 11.28 -39.12 16.71
C ARG A 723 10.89 -39.19 15.23
N ARG A 724 11.57 -38.44 14.37
CA ARG A 724 11.47 -38.56 12.90
C ARG A 724 12.82 -38.97 12.33
N ARG A 725 12.79 -39.95 11.43
CA ARG A 725 13.95 -40.45 10.68
C ARG A 725 14.53 -39.34 9.82
N GLU A 726 15.79 -39.01 10.06
CA GLU A 726 16.57 -38.07 9.27
C GLU A 726 17.28 -38.80 8.12
N ARG A 727 17.20 -38.24 6.91
CA ARG A 727 18.05 -38.66 5.80
C ARG A 727 19.41 -37.98 5.96
N ARG A 728 20.47 -38.79 6.18
CA ARG A 728 21.87 -38.36 6.16
C ARG A 728 22.15 -37.54 4.89
N LYS A 729 22.51 -36.27 5.05
CA LYS A 729 23.25 -35.52 4.04
C LYS A 729 24.74 -35.67 4.35
N ARG A 730 25.45 -36.22 3.37
CA ARG A 730 26.90 -36.37 3.33
C ARG A 730 27.57 -34.99 3.50
N GLN A 731 28.59 -34.91 4.35
CA GLN A 731 29.47 -33.75 4.50
C GLN A 731 30.06 -33.38 3.13
N ILE A 732 29.83 -32.15 2.71
CA ILE A 732 30.58 -31.51 1.63
C ILE A 732 31.58 -30.63 2.34
N TYR A 733 32.88 -30.92 2.19
CA TYR A 733 33.93 -29.94 2.47
C TYR A 733 33.70 -28.74 1.54
N GLY A 734 33.03 -27.72 2.04
CA GLY A 734 32.69 -26.51 1.31
C GLY A 734 33.87 -25.55 1.26
N THR A 735 33.91 -24.75 0.20
CA THR A 735 34.72 -23.53 0.07
C THR A 735 34.43 -22.57 1.24
N ASP A 736 35.45 -21.84 1.74
CA ASP A 736 35.36 -20.88 2.85
C ASP A 736 34.06 -20.04 2.77
N GLY A 737 33.14 -20.30 3.71
CA GLY A 737 31.82 -19.65 3.76
C GLY A 737 31.84 -18.29 4.47
N ARG A 738 33.02 -17.85 4.92
CA ARG A 738 33.25 -16.58 5.61
C ARG A 738 33.51 -15.49 4.57
N PHE A 739 32.79 -14.38 4.67
CA PHE A 739 33.05 -13.21 3.83
C PHE A 739 33.36 -11.99 4.69
N SER A 740 34.44 -11.31 4.32
CA SER A 740 34.81 -9.99 4.83
C SER A 740 34.30 -8.97 3.80
N ILE A 741 33.43 -8.07 4.23
CA ILE A 741 32.96 -6.99 3.34
C ILE A 741 34.07 -5.94 3.30
N SER A 742 34.75 -5.79 2.17
CA SER A 742 35.71 -4.70 1.96
C SER A 742 34.95 -3.43 1.54
N GLY A 743 34.95 -2.42 2.40
CA GLY A 743 34.40 -1.10 2.13
C GLY A 743 34.94 -0.07 3.12
N ASN A 744 34.84 1.23 2.82
CA ASN A 744 35.34 2.23 3.77
C ASN A 744 34.45 2.35 5.02
N HIS A 745 33.17 1.96 4.93
CA HIS A 745 32.17 2.16 6.00
C HIS A 745 31.51 0.88 6.55
N PHE A 746 31.86 -0.33 6.08
CA PHE A 746 31.16 -1.56 6.51
C PHE A 746 31.23 -1.83 8.02
N LEU A 747 32.29 -1.38 8.69
CA LEU A 747 32.45 -1.48 10.15
C LEU A 747 31.43 -0.65 10.94
N MET A 748 30.77 0.30 10.27
CA MET A 748 29.72 1.13 10.83
C MET A 748 28.32 0.57 10.50
N ASP A 749 28.22 -0.36 9.56
CA ASP A 749 26.96 -0.98 9.16
C ASP A 749 26.48 -2.00 10.20
N TYR A 750 25.17 -2.03 10.43
CA TYR A 750 24.53 -3.00 11.32
C TYR A 750 24.36 -4.34 10.58
N PRO A 751 24.76 -5.51 11.13
CA PRO A 751 25.10 -5.78 12.53
C PRO A 751 26.61 -5.79 12.84
N PHE A 752 27.50 -5.40 11.92
CA PHE A 752 28.96 -5.47 12.13
C PHE A 752 29.43 -4.50 13.22
N SER A 753 28.79 -3.34 13.31
CA SER A 753 29.10 -2.30 14.31
C SER A 753 28.83 -2.71 15.76
N THR A 754 28.07 -3.78 16.00
CA THR A 754 27.75 -4.31 17.35
C THR A 754 28.76 -5.33 17.87
N THR A 755 29.68 -5.84 17.04
CA THR A 755 30.69 -6.83 17.47
C THR A 755 31.91 -6.14 18.07
N VAL A 756 32.44 -6.68 19.18
CA VAL A 756 33.58 -6.13 19.91
C VAL A 756 34.62 -7.19 20.25
N LYS A 757 35.89 -6.79 20.39
CA LYS A 757 36.99 -7.68 20.78
C LYS A 757 37.27 -7.56 22.28
N ILE A 758 37.50 -8.65 22.97
CA ILE A 758 37.83 -8.67 24.39
C ILE A 758 39.34 -8.80 24.56
N SER A 759 39.92 -8.13 25.56
CA SER A 759 41.36 -8.15 25.80
C SER A 759 41.94 -9.54 26.10
N THR A 760 41.09 -10.52 26.42
CA THR A 760 41.45 -11.92 26.67
C THR A 760 41.60 -12.73 25.37
N GLY A 761 41.22 -12.17 24.22
CA GLY A 761 41.32 -12.80 22.90
C GLY A 761 39.98 -13.20 22.28
N CYS A 762 38.91 -13.23 23.07
CA CYS A 762 37.55 -13.55 22.63
C CYS A 762 36.82 -12.40 21.92
N THR A 763 35.66 -12.72 21.37
CA THR A 763 34.69 -11.77 20.80
C THR A 763 33.50 -11.57 21.75
N GLY A 764 32.79 -10.44 21.61
CA GLY A 764 31.54 -10.15 22.31
C GLY A 764 30.57 -9.35 21.45
N VAL A 765 29.34 -9.18 21.94
CA VAL A 765 28.28 -8.40 21.27
C VAL A 765 27.72 -7.31 22.19
N LEU A 766 27.48 -6.12 21.63
CA LEU A 766 26.82 -5.01 22.32
C LEU A 766 25.32 -5.27 22.43
N VAL A 767 24.80 -5.29 23.66
CA VAL A 767 23.36 -5.55 23.96
C VAL A 767 22.66 -4.38 24.65
N SER A 768 23.43 -3.37 25.06
CA SER A 768 22.97 -2.13 25.70
C SER A 768 24.11 -1.10 25.60
N GLU A 769 23.84 0.19 25.80
CA GLU A 769 24.84 1.26 25.79
C GLU A 769 26.03 1.04 26.74
N ARG A 770 25.89 0.16 27.74
CA ARG A 770 26.93 -0.15 28.73
C ARG A 770 27.27 -1.63 28.84
N HIS A 771 26.59 -2.53 28.14
CA HIS A 771 26.71 -3.97 28.40
C HIS A 771 27.16 -4.75 27.17
N VAL A 772 28.09 -5.69 27.40
CA VAL A 772 28.63 -6.59 26.40
C VAL A 772 28.38 -8.03 26.85
N LEU A 773 27.76 -8.82 25.99
CA LEU A 773 27.54 -10.25 26.19
C LEU A 773 28.68 -11.04 25.53
N THR A 774 29.21 -12.04 26.24
CA THR A 774 30.32 -12.91 25.81
C THR A 774 30.19 -14.30 26.44
N ALA A 775 31.01 -15.26 26.03
CA ALA A 775 31.13 -16.57 26.69
C ALA A 775 31.80 -16.44 28.06
N ALA A 776 31.45 -17.31 29.01
CA ALA A 776 31.98 -17.31 30.37
C ALA A 776 33.43 -17.80 30.44
N HIS A 777 33.80 -18.79 29.63
CA HIS A 777 35.17 -19.30 29.57
C HIS A 777 36.20 -18.22 29.16
N CYS A 778 35.76 -17.17 28.47
CA CYS A 778 36.59 -16.02 28.12
C CYS A 778 37.02 -15.17 29.33
N VAL A 779 36.38 -15.36 30.49
CA VAL A 779 36.59 -14.57 31.70
C VAL A 779 36.86 -15.42 32.94
N HIS A 780 36.41 -16.67 32.97
CA HIS A 780 36.51 -17.59 34.10
C HIS A 780 36.67 -19.03 33.60
N ASP A 781 37.63 -19.80 34.08
CA ASP A 781 37.89 -21.17 33.58
C ASP A 781 37.02 -22.26 34.23
N GLY A 782 36.14 -21.85 35.15
CA GLY A 782 35.29 -22.73 35.96
C GLY A 782 35.76 -22.82 37.41
N GLN A 783 37.03 -22.54 37.69
CA GLN A 783 37.60 -22.53 39.05
C GLN A 783 38.08 -21.14 39.50
N ASP A 784 38.70 -20.35 38.61
CA ASP A 784 39.20 -19.01 38.89
C ASP A 784 39.09 -18.08 37.67
N TYR A 785 39.21 -16.76 37.90
CA TYR A 785 39.18 -15.77 36.83
C TYR A 785 40.48 -15.77 36.02
N VAL A 786 40.37 -15.48 34.72
CA VAL A 786 41.53 -15.41 33.83
C VAL A 786 42.48 -14.26 34.18
N LYS A 787 43.76 -14.47 33.93
CA LYS A 787 44.82 -13.44 34.03
C LYS A 787 44.43 -12.23 33.17
N GLY A 788 44.21 -11.10 33.83
CA GLY A 788 43.80 -9.85 33.18
C GLY A 788 42.33 -9.49 33.35
N ALA A 789 41.47 -10.38 33.88
CA ALA A 789 40.05 -10.11 34.15
C ALA A 789 39.85 -8.87 35.06
N ARG A 790 40.77 -8.62 36.00
CA ARG A 790 40.77 -7.43 36.87
C ARG A 790 40.92 -6.10 36.11
N LYS A 791 41.66 -6.08 35.00
CA LYS A 791 41.93 -4.89 34.17
C LYS A 791 41.37 -5.07 32.76
N MET A 792 40.26 -5.80 32.64
CA MET A 792 39.69 -6.19 31.35
C MET A 792 39.24 -4.99 30.52
N LYS A 793 39.47 -5.08 29.21
CA LYS A 793 39.10 -4.05 28.25
C LYS A 793 38.31 -4.64 27.08
N VAL A 794 37.39 -3.83 26.56
CA VAL A 794 36.62 -4.11 25.35
C VAL A 794 37.09 -3.18 24.24
N GLY A 795 37.53 -3.77 23.14
CA GLY A 795 38.06 -3.11 21.95
C GLY A 795 36.98 -2.93 20.88
N PHE A 796 36.82 -1.69 20.43
CA PHE A 796 35.95 -1.30 19.33
C PHE A 796 36.79 -1.03 18.09
N LEU A 797 36.44 -1.67 16.98
CA LEU A 797 37.09 -1.37 15.71
C LEU A 797 36.59 0.00 15.20
N THR A 798 37.51 0.84 14.73
CA THR A 798 37.22 2.15 14.13
C THR A 798 37.84 2.21 12.73
N PRO A 799 37.11 2.78 11.74
CA PRO A 799 37.63 2.95 10.40
C PRO A 799 38.88 3.85 10.43
N ALA A 800 39.79 3.62 9.49
CA ALA A 800 40.98 4.46 9.35
C ALA A 800 40.63 5.79 8.65
N ASN A 801 41.11 6.90 9.20
CA ASN A 801 41.02 8.20 8.53
C ASN A 801 42.10 8.29 7.45
N GLY A 802 41.78 7.89 6.21
CA GLY A 802 42.67 7.97 5.05
C GLY A 802 43.72 6.85 5.00
N THR A 803 43.57 5.96 4.00
CA THR A 803 44.50 4.87 3.55
C THR A 803 45.14 3.93 4.57
N GLY A 804 44.87 4.05 5.88
CA GLY A 804 45.41 3.19 6.93
C GLY A 804 44.59 1.93 7.23
N LYS A 805 45.15 1.03 8.03
CA LYS A 805 44.44 -0.12 8.61
C LYS A 805 43.52 0.32 9.76
N PRO A 806 42.35 -0.33 9.98
CA PRO A 806 41.43 0.03 11.05
C PRO A 806 42.10 -0.04 12.43
N VAL A 807 41.78 0.92 13.30
CA VAL A 807 42.39 1.04 14.65
C VAL A 807 41.41 0.54 15.70
N MET A 808 41.91 -0.15 16.74
CA MET A 808 41.09 -0.63 17.86
C MET A 808 41.16 0.32 19.05
N ARG A 809 40.00 0.85 19.47
CA ARG A 809 39.85 1.71 20.67
C ARG A 809 39.36 0.90 21.85
N TRP A 810 40.03 1.00 22.99
CA TRP A 810 39.74 0.18 24.17
C TRP A 810 38.98 0.94 25.27
N ALA A 811 37.88 0.35 25.77
CA ALA A 811 37.16 0.81 26.96
C ALA A 811 37.38 -0.15 28.13
N ARG A 812 37.43 0.36 29.37
CA ARG A 812 37.59 -0.46 30.59
C ARG A 812 36.26 -1.04 31.05
N VAL A 813 36.29 -2.29 31.52
CA VAL A 813 35.18 -2.96 32.20
C VAL A 813 35.11 -2.51 33.67
N ARG A 814 33.90 -2.28 34.18
CA ARG A 814 33.57 -1.88 35.56
C ARG A 814 33.34 -3.10 36.45
N ARG A 815 32.54 -4.05 35.97
CA ARG A 815 32.27 -5.33 36.64
C ARG A 815 31.90 -6.40 35.63
N THR A 816 32.08 -7.65 36.02
CA THR A 816 31.80 -8.86 35.24
C THR A 816 30.86 -9.75 36.04
N GLN A 817 29.85 -10.32 35.39
CA GLN A 817 28.87 -11.23 35.99
C GLN A 817 28.93 -12.59 35.30
N VAL A 818 29.07 -13.65 36.10
CA VAL A 818 29.18 -15.04 35.63
C VAL A 818 28.20 -15.93 36.39
N PRO A 819 27.39 -16.76 35.72
CA PRO A 819 26.46 -17.67 36.38
C PRO A 819 27.19 -18.83 37.08
N ARG A 820 26.60 -19.34 38.16
CA ARG A 820 27.12 -20.43 38.98
C ARG A 820 27.07 -21.77 38.26
N GLY A 821 26.14 -21.94 37.32
CA GLY A 821 26.10 -23.09 36.40
C GLY A 821 27.42 -23.35 35.66
N TRP A 822 28.16 -22.29 35.31
CA TRP A 822 29.48 -22.44 34.71
C TRP A 822 30.55 -22.92 35.71
N MET A 823 30.44 -22.54 36.99
CA MET A 823 31.48 -22.74 38.01
C MET A 823 31.36 -24.07 38.77
N GLN A 824 30.20 -24.73 38.73
CA GLN A 824 29.88 -25.84 39.63
C GLN A 824 30.21 -27.23 39.06
N SER A 825 30.48 -27.36 37.75
CA SER A 825 30.68 -28.66 37.11
C SER A 825 31.84 -28.66 36.11
N PRO A 826 32.89 -29.49 36.32
CA PRO A 826 33.96 -29.69 35.34
C PRO A 826 33.54 -30.58 34.15
N ASN A 827 32.30 -31.10 34.14
CA ASN A 827 31.74 -31.92 33.06
C ASN A 827 30.85 -31.09 32.11
N SER A 828 30.52 -31.65 30.93
CA SER A 828 29.78 -31.07 29.79
C SER A 828 28.54 -30.18 30.09
N VAL A 829 27.93 -30.34 31.27
CA VAL A 829 26.81 -29.51 31.80
C VAL A 829 27.22 -28.04 31.99
N SER A 830 28.51 -27.73 32.09
CA SER A 830 29.00 -26.35 32.18
C SER A 830 28.67 -25.52 30.94
N MET A 831 28.72 -26.12 29.74
CA MET A 831 28.51 -25.38 28.49
C MET A 831 27.10 -24.80 28.36
N ASP A 832 26.11 -25.39 29.04
CA ASP A 832 24.75 -24.84 29.10
C ASP A 832 24.72 -23.44 29.70
N TYR A 833 25.69 -23.09 30.54
CA TYR A 833 25.77 -21.80 31.24
C TYR A 833 27.00 -20.97 30.83
N ASP A 834 27.58 -21.26 29.67
CA ASP A 834 28.76 -20.55 29.16
C ASP A 834 28.44 -19.17 28.57
N TYR A 835 27.95 -18.27 29.41
CA TYR A 835 27.71 -16.86 29.08
C TYR A 835 28.08 -15.95 30.26
N ALA A 836 28.58 -14.77 29.97
CA ALA A 836 28.94 -13.75 30.94
C ALA A 836 28.58 -12.35 30.42
N LEU A 837 28.25 -11.45 31.34
CA LEU A 837 27.94 -10.06 31.01
C LEU A 837 29.01 -9.12 31.56
N LEU A 838 29.49 -8.22 30.72
CA LEU A 838 30.48 -7.20 31.06
C LEU A 838 29.81 -5.82 31.08
N GLU A 839 29.90 -5.11 32.19
CA GLU A 839 29.47 -3.70 32.28
C GLU A 839 30.66 -2.77 32.02
N LEU A 840 30.55 -1.87 31.05
CA LEU A 840 31.56 -0.88 30.71
C LEU A 840 31.54 0.31 31.69
N ARG A 841 32.72 0.86 31.99
CA ARG A 841 32.86 2.02 32.89
C ARG A 841 32.26 3.31 32.30
N ARG A 842 32.15 3.43 30.98
CA ARG A 842 31.54 4.56 30.27
C ARG A 842 30.56 4.03 29.22
N PRO A 843 29.41 4.68 29.01
CA PRO A 843 28.49 4.31 27.94
C PRO A 843 29.11 4.56 26.58
N HIS A 844 28.81 3.69 25.62
CA HIS A 844 29.13 3.90 24.21
C HIS A 844 27.92 4.47 23.46
N ARG A 845 28.16 5.25 22.39
CA ARG A 845 27.10 5.80 21.52
C ARG A 845 26.86 4.99 20.24
N ARG A 846 27.36 3.75 20.20
CA ARG A 846 27.16 2.83 19.06
C ARG A 846 25.80 2.12 19.13
N PRO A 847 25.23 1.70 17.99
CA PRO A 847 24.08 0.81 17.98
C PRO A 847 24.39 -0.48 18.75
N HIS A 848 23.36 -1.10 19.33
CA HIS A 848 23.44 -2.38 20.03
C HIS A 848 22.30 -3.29 19.57
N MET A 849 22.46 -4.59 19.77
CA MET A 849 21.51 -5.62 19.35
C MET A 849 20.48 -5.87 20.45
N GLU A 850 19.20 -6.00 20.09
CA GLU A 850 18.18 -6.45 21.03
C GLU A 850 18.35 -7.96 21.33
N LEU A 851 18.10 -8.36 22.58
CA LEU A 851 18.11 -9.75 23.04
C LEU A 851 16.69 -10.33 22.99
N THR A 852 16.55 -11.64 22.80
CA THR A 852 15.28 -12.35 22.98
C THR A 852 15.53 -13.78 23.45
N ALA A 853 14.54 -14.37 24.12
CA ALA A 853 14.53 -15.81 24.31
C ALA A 853 14.53 -16.51 22.95
N ALA A 854 15.38 -17.53 22.81
CA ALA A 854 15.58 -18.26 21.56
C ALA A 854 14.33 -19.09 21.21
N PRO A 855 13.66 -18.80 20.09
CA PRO A 855 12.55 -19.61 19.61
C PRO A 855 13.05 -20.99 19.17
N ALA A 856 12.15 -21.95 18.94
CA ALA A 856 12.55 -23.24 18.41
C ALA A 856 13.17 -23.07 17.01
N ALA A 857 14.12 -23.94 16.63
CA ALA A 857 14.78 -23.87 15.33
C ALA A 857 13.80 -23.88 14.14
N GLU A 858 12.67 -24.58 14.28
CA GLU A 858 11.61 -24.61 13.27
C GLU A 858 10.84 -23.30 13.10
N GLU A 859 10.84 -22.44 14.12
CA GLU A 859 10.19 -21.13 14.12
C GLU A 859 11.12 -20.03 13.58
N MET A 860 12.42 -20.31 13.49
CA MET A 860 13.41 -19.41 12.90
C MET A 860 13.32 -19.41 11.37
N ALA A 861 13.45 -18.22 10.77
CA ALA A 861 13.35 -18.05 9.33
C ALA A 861 14.42 -18.87 8.57
N GLY A 862 14.02 -20.03 8.05
CA GLY A 862 14.86 -20.91 7.24
C GLY A 862 15.91 -21.70 8.03
N LYS A 863 15.67 -22.01 9.33
CA LYS A 863 16.58 -22.79 10.21
C LYS A 863 18.04 -22.31 10.17
N ARG A 864 18.24 -20.99 10.07
CA ARG A 864 19.55 -20.37 9.89
C ARG A 864 19.81 -19.32 10.96
N ILE A 865 21.05 -19.29 11.40
CA ILE A 865 21.61 -18.34 12.35
C ILE A 865 22.83 -17.67 11.73
N HIS A 866 23.25 -16.56 12.33
CA HIS A 866 24.35 -15.76 11.81
C HIS A 866 25.13 -15.18 12.97
N PHE A 867 26.44 -14.99 12.82
CA PHE A 867 27.23 -14.23 13.79
C PHE A 867 28.45 -13.60 13.13
N SER A 868 28.97 -12.56 13.80
CA SER A 868 30.21 -11.89 13.42
C SER A 868 31.22 -12.03 14.56
N GLY A 869 32.44 -12.43 14.21
CA GLY A 869 33.51 -12.81 15.12
C GLY A 869 34.88 -12.30 14.68
N PHE A 870 35.82 -12.15 15.63
CA PHE A 870 37.24 -11.95 15.33
C PHE A 870 37.96 -13.29 15.34
N ASP A 871 38.19 -13.89 14.18
CA ASP A 871 38.85 -15.19 14.09
C ASP A 871 40.35 -15.08 14.38
N SER A 872 40.95 -16.17 14.90
CA SER A 872 42.37 -16.19 15.26
C SER A 872 43.32 -16.25 14.05
N ASP A 873 42.85 -16.80 12.92
CA ASP A 873 43.58 -16.88 11.65
C ASP A 873 43.57 -15.56 10.86
N ARG A 874 42.66 -14.62 11.19
CA ARG A 874 42.53 -13.31 10.55
C ARG A 874 42.62 -12.15 11.56
N PRO A 875 43.81 -11.91 12.15
CA PRO A 875 43.98 -10.94 13.22
C PRO A 875 43.69 -9.51 12.76
N GLY A 876 42.68 -8.88 13.36
CA GLY A 876 42.31 -7.49 13.07
C GLY A 876 41.19 -7.35 12.04
N GLU A 877 40.77 -8.44 11.41
CA GLU A 877 39.60 -8.48 10.52
C GLU A 877 38.36 -8.97 11.27
N LEU A 878 37.22 -8.35 10.99
CA LEU A 878 35.92 -8.78 11.49
C LEU A 878 35.27 -9.67 10.43
N VAL A 879 34.86 -10.88 10.82
CA VAL A 879 34.39 -11.92 9.90
C VAL A 879 32.95 -12.27 10.20
N TYR A 880 32.10 -12.29 9.17
CA TYR A 880 30.68 -12.65 9.29
C TYR A 880 30.37 -13.97 8.59
N ARG A 881 29.47 -14.76 9.19
CA ARG A 881 29.09 -16.07 8.67
C ARG A 881 27.61 -16.39 8.85
N PHE A 882 27.12 -17.25 7.96
CA PHE A 882 25.78 -17.84 8.02
C PHE A 882 25.92 -19.33 8.33
N CYS A 883 25.15 -19.83 9.29
CA CYS A 883 25.17 -21.24 9.66
C CYS A 883 23.77 -21.85 9.65
N GLY A 884 23.69 -23.10 9.20
CA GLY A 884 22.50 -23.92 9.38
C GLY A 884 22.46 -24.47 10.80
N VAL A 885 21.27 -24.46 11.41
CA VAL A 885 21.01 -25.18 12.67
C VAL A 885 20.66 -26.62 12.31
N GLU A 886 21.46 -27.56 12.78
CA GLU A 886 21.25 -29.00 12.53
C GLU A 886 20.36 -29.59 13.62
N ASP A 887 20.68 -29.35 14.89
CA ASP A 887 19.88 -29.79 16.03
C ASP A 887 19.90 -28.77 17.18
N GLU A 888 18.99 -28.92 18.14
CA GLU A 888 18.91 -28.06 19.34
C GLU A 888 18.49 -28.85 20.58
N THR A 889 19.11 -28.55 21.72
CA THR A 889 18.64 -28.97 23.05
C THR A 889 17.89 -27.83 23.74
N ALA A 890 17.50 -28.01 25.00
CA ALA A 890 16.88 -26.92 25.76
C ALA A 890 17.89 -25.78 26.02
N HIS A 891 19.18 -26.09 26.15
CA HIS A 891 20.22 -25.11 26.49
C HIS A 891 21.26 -24.81 25.42
N LEU A 892 21.38 -25.62 24.37
CA LEU A 892 22.39 -25.48 23.31
C LEU A 892 21.77 -25.52 21.91
N ILE A 893 22.44 -24.88 20.96
CA ILE A 893 22.16 -24.93 19.52
C ILE A 893 23.38 -25.56 18.84
N TYR A 894 23.16 -26.64 18.10
CA TYR A 894 24.19 -27.32 17.31
C TYR A 894 24.14 -26.85 15.87
N GLN A 895 25.29 -26.42 15.36
CA GLN A 895 25.41 -25.77 14.05
C GLN A 895 26.67 -26.25 13.33
N HIS A 896 26.72 -26.06 12.01
CA HIS A 896 27.93 -26.29 11.22
C HIS A 896 28.38 -24.96 10.58
N CYS A 897 29.53 -24.45 11.03
CA CYS A 897 30.13 -23.18 10.61
C CYS A 897 31.65 -23.33 10.47
N ASP A 898 32.25 -22.57 9.56
CA ASP A 898 33.68 -22.30 9.61
C ASP A 898 33.95 -21.23 10.68
N ALA A 899 34.39 -21.65 11.86
CA ALA A 899 34.66 -20.77 13.00
C ALA A 899 35.96 -21.14 13.72
N ARG A 900 36.82 -20.15 13.93
CA ARG A 900 38.10 -20.30 14.64
C ARG A 900 38.00 -19.84 16.10
N PRO A 901 38.90 -20.29 17.00
CA PRO A 901 38.87 -20.00 18.44
C PRO A 901 38.70 -18.53 18.86
N GLY A 902 39.15 -17.55 18.05
CA GLY A 902 38.93 -16.13 18.37
C GLY A 902 37.46 -15.68 18.33
N ALA A 903 36.59 -16.44 17.65
CA ALA A 903 35.17 -16.13 17.52
C ALA A 903 34.37 -16.45 18.79
N SER A 904 34.92 -17.19 19.74
CA SER A 904 34.27 -17.55 21.00
C SER A 904 33.76 -16.29 21.72
N GLY A 905 32.52 -16.36 22.20
CA GLY A 905 31.78 -15.23 22.78
C GLY A 905 31.02 -14.34 21.79
N SER A 906 31.07 -14.61 20.49
CA SER A 906 30.26 -13.89 19.50
C SER A 906 28.76 -14.04 19.75
N GLY A 907 28.00 -12.95 19.59
CA GLY A 907 26.54 -13.00 19.64
C GLY A 907 25.96 -13.75 18.45
N VAL A 908 25.13 -14.76 18.72
CA VAL A 908 24.41 -15.52 17.69
C VAL A 908 23.08 -14.86 17.41
N TYR A 909 22.90 -14.41 16.17
CA TYR A 909 21.74 -13.70 15.68
C TYR A 909 20.75 -14.67 15.05
N GLY A 910 19.50 -14.60 15.51
CA GLY A 910 18.35 -15.25 14.89
C GLY A 910 17.44 -14.20 14.26
N LYS A 911 16.92 -14.49 13.07
CA LYS A 911 15.81 -13.71 12.51
C LYS A 911 14.53 -14.19 13.18
N VAL A 912 14.10 -13.47 14.20
CA VAL A 912 12.95 -13.80 15.05
C VAL A 912 11.77 -12.90 14.66
N TRP A 913 10.57 -13.46 14.67
CA TRP A 913 9.35 -12.70 14.43
C TRP A 913 9.02 -11.89 15.68
N ASP A 914 9.04 -10.56 15.57
CA ASP A 914 8.58 -9.69 16.65
C ASP A 914 7.04 -9.63 16.63
N PRO A 915 6.34 -10.18 17.64
CA PRO A 915 4.88 -10.22 17.66
C PRO A 915 4.25 -8.84 17.89
N VAL A 916 4.99 -7.89 18.50
CA VAL A 916 4.51 -6.54 18.81
C VAL A 916 4.68 -5.62 17.60
N ARG A 917 5.82 -5.69 16.92
CA ARG A 917 6.15 -4.86 15.75
C ARG A 917 5.71 -5.48 14.42
N HIS A 918 5.26 -6.74 14.41
CA HIS A 918 4.85 -7.50 13.22
C HIS A 918 5.89 -7.47 12.08
N LYS A 919 7.17 -7.53 12.44
CA LYS A 919 8.32 -7.53 11.54
C LYS A 919 9.28 -8.63 11.97
N TRP A 920 9.98 -9.22 11.00
CA TRP A 920 11.13 -10.05 11.33
C TRP A 920 12.30 -9.17 11.73
N GLU A 921 12.78 -9.32 12.96
CA GLU A 921 13.92 -8.58 13.49
C GLU A 921 15.08 -9.54 13.77
N ARG A 922 16.31 -9.06 13.59
CA ARG A 922 17.50 -9.79 14.01
C ARG A 922 17.71 -9.49 15.49
N LYS A 923 17.64 -10.52 16.32
CA LYS A 923 17.86 -10.41 17.77
C LYS A 923 18.95 -11.41 18.17
N VAL A 924 19.69 -11.11 19.23
CA VAL A 924 20.60 -12.08 19.84
C VAL A 924 19.76 -13.16 20.51
N ILE A 925 19.96 -14.40 20.08
CA ILE A 925 19.28 -15.60 20.62
C ILE A 925 20.24 -16.53 21.34
N GLY A 926 21.55 -16.27 21.26
CA GLY A 926 22.57 -17.14 21.82
C GLY A 926 23.95 -16.52 21.85
N VAL A 927 24.88 -17.22 22.47
CA VAL A 927 26.31 -16.88 22.53
C VAL A 927 27.11 -18.05 22.00
N PHE A 928 28.00 -17.80 21.04
CA PHE A 928 28.86 -18.83 20.49
C PHE A 928 29.90 -19.26 21.54
N SER A 929 29.97 -20.56 21.85
CA SER A 929 30.82 -21.11 22.90
C SER A 929 32.08 -21.76 22.32
N GLY A 930 31.94 -22.74 21.42
CA GLY A 930 33.08 -23.50 20.92
C GLY A 930 32.66 -24.73 20.11
N HIS A 931 33.49 -25.77 20.14
CA HIS A 931 33.27 -27.03 19.44
C HIS A 931 32.93 -28.15 20.44
N GLN A 932 32.04 -29.06 20.04
CA GLN A 932 31.65 -30.21 20.86
C GLN A 932 31.56 -31.46 20.01
N TRP A 933 32.27 -32.48 20.44
CA TRP A 933 32.22 -33.82 19.89
C TRP A 933 31.08 -34.59 20.53
N LEU A 934 30.18 -35.10 19.70
CA LEU A 934 28.95 -35.72 20.12
C LEU A 934 28.85 -37.13 19.52
N GLU A 935 28.72 -38.13 20.38
CA GLU A 935 28.57 -39.52 19.95
C GLU A 935 27.10 -39.83 19.70
N VAL A 936 26.74 -40.05 18.43
CA VAL A 936 25.37 -40.32 18.00
C VAL A 936 25.33 -41.67 17.28
N GLY A 937 24.76 -42.70 17.93
CA GLY A 937 24.67 -44.04 17.35
C GLY A 937 26.01 -44.75 17.13
N GLY A 938 27.03 -44.45 17.96
CA GLY A 938 28.36 -45.08 17.91
C GLY A 938 29.37 -44.41 16.96
N GLU A 939 28.99 -43.31 16.28
CA GLU A 939 29.89 -42.47 15.48
C GLU A 939 30.07 -41.10 16.14
N GLN A 940 31.31 -40.57 16.15
CA GLN A 940 31.61 -39.25 16.68
C GLN A 940 31.42 -38.15 15.61
N HIS A 941 30.61 -37.15 15.94
CA HIS A 941 30.34 -35.99 15.10
C HIS A 941 30.81 -34.70 15.80
N ASP A 942 31.51 -33.83 15.07
CA ASP A 942 31.96 -32.52 15.57
C ASP A 942 30.94 -31.43 15.21
N TYR A 943 30.48 -30.70 16.22
CA TYR A 943 29.52 -29.61 16.07
C TYR A 943 30.09 -28.31 16.62
N ASN A 944 29.79 -27.21 15.93
CA ASN A 944 29.89 -25.90 16.54
C ASN A 944 28.70 -25.74 17.51
N VAL A 945 28.94 -25.13 18.67
CA VAL A 945 27.94 -25.02 19.74
C VAL A 945 27.74 -23.56 20.13
N ALA A 946 26.48 -23.17 20.22
CA ALA A 946 26.06 -21.90 20.81
C ALA A 946 25.14 -22.12 22.01
N VAL A 947 25.39 -21.38 23.09
CA VAL A 947 24.51 -21.36 24.26
C VAL A 947 23.21 -20.68 23.87
N ARG A 948 22.11 -21.40 24.05
CA ARG A 948 20.75 -20.93 23.78
C ARG A 948 20.25 -20.03 24.92
N LEU A 949 19.77 -18.83 24.60
CA LEU A 949 19.12 -17.95 25.56
C LEU A 949 17.71 -18.45 25.85
N THR A 950 17.55 -19.28 26.88
CA THR A 950 16.23 -19.69 27.37
C THR A 950 15.55 -18.55 28.13
N ALA A 951 14.24 -18.64 28.32
CA ALA A 951 13.46 -17.67 29.12
C ALA A 951 14.11 -17.31 30.49
N PRO A 952 14.57 -18.26 31.32
CA PRO A 952 15.24 -17.92 32.57
C PRO A 952 16.63 -17.25 32.39
N LYS A 953 17.42 -17.66 31.40
CA LYS A 953 18.71 -17.01 31.08
C LYS A 953 18.50 -15.59 30.56
N PHE A 954 17.48 -15.39 29.73
CA PHE A 954 17.06 -14.06 29.25
C PHE A 954 16.63 -13.17 30.42
N ALA A 955 15.81 -13.67 31.33
CA ALA A 955 15.40 -12.94 32.53
C ALA A 955 16.61 -12.53 33.39
N GLN A 956 17.59 -13.41 33.55
CA GLN A 956 18.83 -13.13 34.28
C GLN A 956 19.67 -12.02 33.60
N ILE A 957 19.87 -12.11 32.28
CA ILE A 957 20.62 -11.10 31.52
C ILE A 957 19.88 -9.75 31.51
N CYS A 958 18.55 -9.76 31.35
CA CYS A 958 17.75 -8.55 31.41
C CYS A 958 17.87 -7.87 32.78
N TYR A 959 17.80 -8.66 33.87
CA TYR A 959 18.01 -8.14 35.22
C TYR A 959 19.40 -7.51 35.39
N TRP A 960 20.46 -8.15 34.86
CA TRP A 960 21.81 -7.58 34.89
C TRP A 960 21.93 -6.26 34.11
N ILE A 961 21.21 -6.11 32.99
CA ILE A 961 21.22 -4.89 32.16
C ILE A 961 20.41 -3.75 32.79
N LYS A 962 19.20 -4.04 33.27
CA LYS A 962 18.24 -3.02 33.74
C LYS A 962 18.39 -2.70 35.22
N GLY A 963 18.88 -3.65 36.01
CA GLY A 963 18.99 -3.55 37.47
C GLY A 963 17.66 -3.69 38.23
N ASP A 964 16.54 -3.90 37.53
CA ASP A 964 15.21 -4.13 38.11
C ASP A 964 14.44 -5.18 37.29
N TYR A 965 13.80 -6.13 37.98
CA TYR A 965 13.04 -7.22 37.38
C TYR A 965 11.72 -6.76 36.76
N LYS A 966 11.10 -5.66 37.25
CA LYS A 966 9.83 -5.15 36.71
C LYS A 966 9.96 -4.64 35.28
N SER A 967 11.11 -4.05 34.96
CA SER A 967 11.41 -3.56 33.60
C SER A 967 11.53 -4.70 32.58
N CYS A 968 11.78 -5.93 33.03
CA CYS A 968 11.91 -7.12 32.19
C CYS A 968 10.59 -7.85 31.91
N GLN A 969 9.48 -7.49 32.58
CA GLN A 969 8.17 -8.12 32.35
C GLN A 969 7.44 -7.60 31.10
N ASN A 970 7.84 -6.42 30.60
CA ASN A 970 7.20 -5.75 29.46
C ASN A 970 7.98 -5.92 28.13
N GLU A 971 9.15 -6.58 28.16
CA GLU A 971 9.98 -6.94 26.99
C GLU A 971 9.69 -8.37 26.56
#